data_AF-A0A4W5PVM9-F1
#
_entry.id   AF-A0A4W5PVM9-F1
#
_cell.length_a   1.000
_cell.length_b   1.000
_cell.length_c   1.000
_cell.angle_alpha   90.00
_cell.angle_beta   90.00
_cell.angle_gamma   90.00
#
_symmetry.space_group_name_H-M   'P 1'
#
loop_
_entity.id
_entity.type
_entity.pdbx_description
1 polymer ?
#
loop_
_entity_poly.entity_id
_entity_poly.type
_entity_poly.pdbx_seq_one_letter_code
_entity_poly.pdbx_strand_id
1 'polypeptide(L)'
;MERERESKPKEVGRVYLYLQHSPLTFSEPLLLTGTHTFGRFGTAIAPLGDLNQDGYNDVAVGCPFGGEDRSGLVLIYNGQRDLTARGLTLSQELYGAWASSSGLSGYGFTLRGDRDLDNNHYPDLIVGAFGKGEVSVYRARPVVSVEAEMILSPRILNPDDRSFLNAELQLDWLKGVRGGVKRVYFLDSHQPQHTGVLTLGHSRPHSCLNYTIYLRGEDEFRDKLTPISLALNYSLAPPPSNLDLPPVLNRYSSTFLQEQAYILLDCGEDNECIPDLQLSASMDRTELVVGDDNLVMLTINAVNKGEGAYETELHTLLPPEADYIGVERRIESLARLNCEYRMVNDSRLVVCDLGNPMVAGTEVSPTHTNTNEHKKINTHNSKSNPVSLSLSISARAQLDLRGVCHPSQVVLPFPHWEPKEKPVKEDDVGPQVTHIYELHNSGPSSIREAELQVGWPSRFRDEHLLYALEVLTEGPISCRSNTSLNPLGLQTSSVQDTPELLGFLRNSSSPHRYRRATSAAQPYSSKTLNCSNIICLRVLCVVGRLDRGQSAVVKIRSRLWAHTFLQRRNDPYLLNSTVSFRVTALPYRLQPSSLPQHTTSMGTLVLWGTPDVAFAVPLWVIILAILLGLLVLAMLTLAMWKCGFFDRARLPADDVSDREQLTSDQLADA
;
A
#
# COMPACT_ATOMS: atom_id res chain seq x y z
N MET A 1 -1.33 -16.47 4.56
CA MET A 1 -1.82 -15.12 4.85
C MET A 1 -2.30 -15.10 6.28
N GLU A 2 -1.40 -14.79 7.21
CA GLU A 2 -1.80 -14.40 8.56
C GLU A 2 -2.32 -12.97 8.47
N ARG A 3 -3.64 -12.80 8.51
CA ARG A 3 -4.22 -11.50 8.88
C ARG A 3 -4.02 -11.37 10.38
N GLU A 4 -3.05 -10.56 10.80
CA GLU A 4 -3.01 -10.08 12.17
C GLU A 4 -4.37 -9.47 12.53
N ARG A 5 -4.83 -9.76 13.75
CA ARG A 5 -6.15 -9.31 14.21
C ARG A 5 -6.22 -7.79 14.16
N GLU A 6 -7.27 -7.29 13.52
CA GLU A 6 -7.63 -5.87 13.54
C GLU A 6 -7.55 -5.33 14.98
N SER A 7 -6.61 -4.43 15.22
CA SER A 7 -6.59 -3.67 16.46
C SER A 7 -7.91 -2.90 16.56
N LYS A 8 -8.61 -3.00 17.69
CA LYS A 8 -9.82 -2.19 17.93
C LYS A 8 -9.55 -0.73 17.55
N PRO A 9 -10.43 -0.07 16.76
CA PRO A 9 -10.18 1.28 16.28
C PRO A 9 -9.92 2.22 17.47
N LYS A 10 -8.77 2.91 17.44
CA LYS A 10 -8.37 3.87 18.46
C LYS A 10 -8.74 5.27 18.00
N GLU A 11 -9.57 5.97 18.78
CA GLU A 11 -9.76 7.42 18.59
C GLU A 11 -8.47 8.13 19.01
N VAL A 12 -7.75 8.71 18.05
CA VAL A 12 -6.51 9.48 18.32
C VAL A 12 -6.53 10.89 17.73
N GLY A 13 -7.44 11.16 16.78
CA GLY A 13 -7.48 12.41 16.01
C GLY A 13 -6.53 12.39 14.80
N ARG A 14 -6.86 13.18 13.77
CA ARG A 14 -6.10 13.25 12.52
C ARG A 14 -6.32 14.60 11.85
N VAL A 15 -5.23 15.15 11.30
CA VAL A 15 -5.23 16.34 10.44
C VAL A 15 -4.83 15.91 9.03
N TYR A 16 -5.47 16.53 8.03
CA TYR A 16 -5.26 16.27 6.61
C TYR A 16 -4.72 17.55 5.96
N LEU A 17 -3.54 17.46 5.36
CA LEU A 17 -2.88 18.56 4.65
C LEU A 17 -3.00 18.35 3.14
N TYR A 18 -3.67 19.28 2.46
CA TYR A 18 -3.84 19.29 1.01
C TYR A 18 -2.98 20.39 0.40
N LEU A 19 -2.03 20.03 -0.46
CA LEU A 19 -1.16 21.01 -1.13
C LEU A 19 -1.84 21.50 -2.40
N GLN A 20 -2.02 22.81 -2.55
CA GLN A 20 -2.61 23.39 -3.76
C GLN A 20 -1.55 23.51 -4.86
N HIS A 21 -1.75 22.80 -5.98
CA HIS A 21 -0.88 22.88 -7.15
C HIS A 21 -1.33 23.94 -8.16
N SER A 22 -2.64 24.18 -8.26
CA SER A 22 -3.24 25.22 -9.12
C SER A 22 -4.63 25.59 -8.59
N PRO A 23 -5.34 26.59 -9.17
CA PRO A 23 -6.72 26.89 -8.78
C PRO A 23 -7.61 25.64 -8.76
N LEU A 24 -8.22 25.35 -7.60
CA LEU A 24 -9.07 24.19 -7.35
C LEU A 24 -8.41 22.79 -7.51
N THR A 25 -7.09 22.71 -7.73
CA THR A 25 -6.37 21.43 -7.87
C THR A 25 -5.44 21.21 -6.69
N PHE A 26 -5.68 20.12 -5.95
CA PHE A 26 -4.93 19.75 -4.74
C PHE A 26 -4.23 18.40 -4.90
N SER A 27 -3.19 18.18 -4.11
CA SER A 27 -2.56 16.87 -3.91
C SER A 27 -3.49 15.88 -3.21
N GLU A 28 -3.14 14.60 -3.24
CA GLU A 28 -3.60 13.65 -2.21
C GLU A 28 -3.19 14.17 -0.81
N PRO A 29 -3.97 13.88 0.25
CA PRO A 29 -3.74 14.44 1.56
C PRO A 29 -2.55 13.79 2.28
N LEU A 30 -1.61 14.63 2.72
CA LEU A 30 -0.61 14.27 3.71
C LEU A 30 -1.30 14.11 5.08
N LEU A 31 -1.01 13.02 5.79
CA LEU A 31 -1.73 12.62 7.01
C LEU A 31 -0.89 12.84 8.27
N LEU A 32 -1.33 13.75 9.14
CA LEU A 32 -0.83 13.84 10.51
C LEU A 32 -1.79 13.10 11.44
N THR A 33 -1.35 12.00 12.05
CA THR A 33 -2.19 11.19 12.96
C THR A 33 -1.72 11.37 14.40
N GLY A 34 -2.66 11.61 15.32
CA GLY A 34 -2.36 11.74 16.74
C GLY A 34 -1.84 10.43 17.34
N THR A 35 -1.00 10.55 18.38
CA THR A 35 -0.45 9.42 19.13
C THR A 35 -1.28 9.06 20.38
N HIS A 36 -2.00 10.04 20.93
CA HIS A 36 -2.70 9.94 22.21
C HIS A 36 -4.16 9.50 22.04
N THR A 37 -4.55 8.40 22.72
CA THR A 37 -5.94 7.91 22.69
C THR A 37 -6.88 8.87 23.41
N PHE A 38 -8.00 9.22 22.75
CA PHE A 38 -8.96 10.24 23.17
C PHE A 38 -8.38 11.65 23.34
N GLY A 39 -7.15 11.90 22.88
CA GLY A 39 -6.50 13.22 23.01
C GLY A 39 -7.08 14.32 22.13
N ARG A 40 -7.86 13.93 21.11
CA ARG A 40 -8.47 14.79 20.09
C ARG A 40 -7.46 15.68 19.35
N PHE A 41 -6.37 15.07 18.88
CA PHE A 41 -5.43 15.73 17.98
C PHE A 41 -6.15 16.32 16.75
N GLY A 42 -5.89 17.61 16.48
CA GLY A 42 -6.57 18.36 15.41
C GLY A 42 -7.82 19.13 15.86
N THR A 43 -8.08 19.25 17.17
CA THR A 43 -9.21 20.08 17.69
C THR A 43 -9.05 21.56 17.31
N ALA A 44 -7.81 22.06 17.33
CA ALA A 44 -7.45 23.38 16.85
C ALA A 44 -6.23 23.26 15.93
N ILE A 45 -6.19 24.10 14.90
CA ILE A 45 -5.06 24.24 13.98
C ILE A 45 -4.84 25.75 13.82
N ALA A 46 -3.63 26.24 14.05
CA ALA A 46 -3.27 27.64 13.85
C ALA A 46 -2.04 27.73 12.95
N PRO A 47 -2.05 28.59 11.91
CA PRO A 47 -0.82 29.01 11.26
C PRO A 47 0.03 29.76 12.28
N LEU A 48 1.34 29.57 12.20
CA LEU A 48 2.31 30.30 13.00
C LEU A 48 3.04 31.38 12.20
N GLY A 49 2.88 31.42 10.88
CA GLY A 49 3.84 32.09 10.01
C GLY A 49 5.15 31.30 9.96
N ASP A 50 6.25 31.94 9.58
CA ASP A 50 7.59 31.35 9.59
C ASP A 50 8.21 31.53 11.00
N LEU A 51 8.11 30.49 11.85
CA LEU A 51 8.47 30.53 13.27
C LEU A 51 9.99 30.46 13.50
N ASN A 52 10.72 29.83 12.58
CA ASN A 52 12.18 29.68 12.65
C ASN A 52 12.95 30.56 11.66
N GLN A 53 12.25 31.30 10.79
CA GLN A 53 12.79 32.16 9.73
C GLN A 53 13.61 31.38 8.69
N ASP A 54 13.12 30.19 8.28
CA ASP A 54 13.76 29.33 7.28
C ASP A 54 13.19 29.48 5.84
N GLY A 55 12.14 30.29 5.67
CA GLY A 55 11.45 30.55 4.41
C GLY A 55 10.17 29.73 4.21
N TYR A 56 9.79 28.86 5.16
CA TYR A 56 8.57 28.06 5.11
C TYR A 56 7.64 28.38 6.29
N ASN A 57 6.32 28.35 6.05
CA ASN A 57 5.34 28.59 7.10
C ASN A 57 5.07 27.32 7.94
N ASP A 58 4.91 27.53 9.23
CA ASP A 58 4.74 26.52 10.26
C ASP A 58 3.31 26.47 10.83
N VAL A 59 2.99 25.38 11.52
CA VAL A 59 1.63 25.11 12.04
C VAL A 59 1.67 24.57 13.47
N ALA A 60 0.83 25.12 14.34
CA ALA A 60 0.51 24.52 15.64
C ALA A 60 -0.79 23.70 15.56
N VAL A 61 -0.76 22.48 16.12
CA VAL A 61 -1.93 21.59 16.23
C VAL A 61 -2.25 21.28 17.70
N GLY A 62 -3.49 21.52 18.09
CA GLY A 62 -4.00 21.28 19.44
C GLY A 62 -4.41 19.83 19.68
N CYS A 63 -3.98 19.29 20.82
CA CYS A 63 -4.37 17.97 21.34
C CYS A 63 -4.86 18.15 22.80
N PRO A 64 -6.04 18.75 23.02
CA PRO A 64 -6.45 19.32 24.32
C PRO A 64 -6.68 18.34 25.45
N PHE A 65 -6.69 17.03 25.15
CA PHE A 65 -6.82 15.96 26.14
C PHE A 65 -5.70 14.92 26.02
N GLY A 66 -4.64 15.22 25.25
CA GLY A 66 -3.42 14.42 25.18
C GLY A 66 -2.47 14.68 26.36
N GLY A 67 -1.28 14.09 26.30
CA GLY A 67 -0.33 13.99 27.41
C GLY A 67 -0.68 12.84 28.36
N GLU A 68 0.30 12.44 29.18
CA GLU A 68 0.12 11.32 30.13
C GLU A 68 -1.04 11.60 31.12
N ASP A 69 -1.10 12.81 31.67
CA ASP A 69 -2.13 13.27 32.61
C ASP A 69 -3.44 13.74 31.94
N ARG A 70 -3.55 13.66 30.60
CA ARG A 70 -4.65 14.26 29.80
C ARG A 70 -4.82 15.77 30.02
N SER A 71 -3.74 16.42 30.42
CA SER A 71 -3.66 17.85 30.71
C SER A 71 -3.51 18.73 29.46
N GLY A 72 -3.51 18.12 28.27
CA GLY A 72 -3.48 18.79 26.98
C GLY A 72 -2.07 19.19 26.54
N LEU A 73 -1.82 19.11 25.24
CA LEU A 73 -0.59 19.60 24.62
C LEU A 73 -0.86 20.29 23.28
N VAL A 74 0.12 21.08 22.84
CA VAL A 74 0.17 21.67 21.49
C VAL A 74 1.43 21.19 20.79
N LEU A 75 1.29 20.72 19.56
CA LEU A 75 2.38 20.20 18.74
C LEU A 75 2.73 21.22 17.66
N ILE A 76 4.00 21.59 17.55
CA ILE A 76 4.52 22.51 16.53
C ILE A 76 5.13 21.67 15.39
N TYR A 77 4.65 21.94 14.19
CA TYR A 77 5.06 21.29 12.95
C TYR A 77 5.72 22.32 12.04
N ASN A 78 7.00 22.13 11.74
CA ASN A 78 7.71 23.01 10.81
C ASN A 78 7.44 22.65 9.34
N GLY A 79 7.35 23.70 8.52
CA GLY A 79 7.33 23.65 7.06
C GLY A 79 8.68 23.21 6.48
N GLN A 80 8.70 22.88 5.19
CA GLN A 80 9.93 22.57 4.44
C GLN A 80 9.68 22.53 2.93
N ARG A 81 10.76 22.56 2.13
CA ARG A 81 10.72 22.54 0.65
C ARG A 81 9.99 21.33 0.06
N ASP A 82 10.21 20.14 0.61
CA ASP A 82 9.65 18.87 0.09
C ASP A 82 8.68 18.24 1.09
N LEU A 83 7.49 18.82 1.19
CA LEU A 83 6.38 18.28 1.99
C LEU A 83 5.88 16.93 1.47
N THR A 84 6.08 16.64 0.17
CA THR A 84 5.64 15.39 -0.46
C THR A 84 6.45 14.18 -0.02
N ALA A 85 7.77 14.29 0.11
CA ALA A 85 8.63 13.16 0.49
C ALA A 85 8.76 12.95 2.00
N ARG A 86 8.74 14.02 2.82
CA ARG A 86 8.96 13.91 4.28
C ARG A 86 7.84 14.45 5.17
N GLY A 87 6.79 15.04 4.59
CA GLY A 87 5.70 15.68 5.35
C GLY A 87 6.14 16.92 6.12
N LEU A 88 5.38 17.26 7.16
CA LEU A 88 5.73 18.30 8.13
C LEU A 88 6.54 17.69 9.28
N THR A 89 7.57 18.39 9.74
CA THR A 89 8.44 17.87 10.83
C THR A 89 7.94 18.32 12.20
N LEU A 90 7.58 17.38 13.08
CA LEU A 90 7.30 17.68 14.49
C LEU A 90 8.57 18.15 15.18
N SER A 91 8.63 19.42 15.58
CA SER A 91 9.83 20.05 16.13
C SER A 91 9.75 20.32 17.63
N GLN A 92 8.56 20.59 18.16
CA GLN A 92 8.37 20.89 19.58
C GLN A 92 6.97 20.51 20.07
N GLU A 93 6.89 20.09 21.33
CA GLU A 93 5.64 19.91 22.06
C GLU A 93 5.58 20.92 23.22
N LEU A 94 4.44 21.57 23.38
CA LEU A 94 4.17 22.50 24.48
C LEU A 94 3.17 21.87 25.44
N TYR A 95 3.49 21.94 26.72
CA TYR A 95 2.67 21.46 27.84
C TYR A 95 2.20 22.66 28.67
N GLY A 96 0.96 22.62 29.16
CA GLY A 96 0.44 23.66 30.05
C GLY A 96 1.18 23.65 31.40
N ALA A 97 1.49 24.82 31.96
CA ALA A 97 2.26 24.92 33.22
C ALA A 97 1.58 24.19 34.41
N TRP A 98 0.26 24.04 34.35
CA TRP A 98 -0.59 23.38 35.34
C TRP A 98 -0.82 21.90 35.03
N ALA A 99 -0.02 21.28 34.16
CA ALA A 99 -0.20 19.89 33.71
C ALA A 99 -0.28 18.87 34.86
N SER A 100 0.41 19.14 35.96
CA SER A 100 0.41 18.34 37.20
C SER A 100 -0.82 18.56 38.12
N SER A 101 -1.73 19.47 37.76
CA SER A 101 -2.93 19.78 38.56
C SER A 101 -4.15 19.02 38.03
N SER A 102 -4.89 18.36 38.94
CA SER A 102 -6.02 17.51 38.54
C SER A 102 -7.10 18.25 37.74
N GLY A 103 -7.74 17.51 36.82
CA GLY A 103 -8.82 17.99 35.97
C GLY A 103 -8.40 18.32 34.53
N LEU A 104 -9.34 18.16 33.59
CA LEU A 104 -9.14 18.41 32.16
C LEU A 104 -8.98 19.93 31.92
N SER A 105 -7.76 20.38 31.61
CA SER A 105 -7.46 21.80 31.38
C SER A 105 -8.03 22.32 30.05
N GLY A 106 -8.16 21.46 29.05
CA GLY A 106 -8.43 21.88 27.67
C GLY A 106 -7.30 22.71 27.04
N TYR A 107 -6.06 22.58 27.53
CA TYR A 107 -4.91 23.32 27.01
C TYR A 107 -4.64 22.97 25.54
N GLY A 108 -4.68 23.97 24.65
CA GLY A 108 -4.59 23.75 23.21
C GLY A 108 -5.94 23.56 22.51
N PHE A 109 -7.06 23.78 23.20
CA PHE A 109 -8.40 23.77 22.58
C PHE A 109 -8.63 25.01 21.70
N THR A 110 -7.93 26.11 21.97
CA THR A 110 -7.88 27.30 21.10
C THR A 110 -6.43 27.75 20.92
N LEU A 111 -6.09 28.18 19.70
CA LEU A 111 -4.74 28.54 19.28
C LEU A 111 -4.78 29.79 18.40
N ARG A 112 -3.76 30.65 18.50
CA ARG A 112 -3.51 31.74 17.56
C ARG A 112 -2.02 32.06 17.49
N GLY A 113 -1.43 32.01 16.29
CA GLY A 113 -0.08 32.49 16.03
C GLY A 113 -0.05 33.51 14.89
N ASP A 114 1.03 33.51 14.11
CA ASP A 114 1.21 34.36 12.91
C ASP A 114 1.23 35.87 13.24
N ARG A 115 1.77 36.22 14.42
CA ARG A 115 2.00 37.61 14.83
C ARG A 115 3.05 37.73 15.92
N ASP A 116 4.05 38.57 15.67
CA ASP A 116 5.02 39.03 16.64
C ASP A 116 4.33 39.98 17.67
N LEU A 117 4.52 39.73 18.97
CA LEU A 117 3.94 40.53 20.07
C LEU A 117 4.99 41.38 20.81
N ASP A 118 6.30 41.12 20.67
CA ASP A 118 7.37 41.85 21.36
C ASP A 118 8.33 42.62 20.44
N ASN A 119 8.13 42.53 19.12
CA ASN A 119 8.91 43.12 18.03
C ASN A 119 10.31 42.51 17.85
N ASN A 120 10.47 41.21 18.15
CA ASN A 120 11.73 40.49 17.93
C ASN A 120 11.92 39.95 16.49
N HIS A 121 10.92 40.14 15.61
CA HIS A 121 10.79 39.66 14.21
C HIS A 121 10.39 38.19 14.02
N TYR A 122 10.16 37.44 15.10
CA TYR A 122 9.62 36.09 15.05
C TYR A 122 8.15 36.09 15.50
N PRO A 123 7.26 35.28 14.90
CA PRO A 123 5.86 35.24 15.27
C PRO A 123 5.64 34.44 16.56
N ASP A 124 4.75 34.92 17.42
CA ASP A 124 4.45 34.31 18.72
C ASP A 124 3.21 33.39 18.68
N LEU A 125 2.99 32.61 19.74
CA LEU A 125 1.85 31.70 19.87
C LEU A 125 1.07 31.93 21.18
N ILE A 126 -0.24 32.10 21.04
CA ILE A 126 -1.22 32.19 22.13
C ILE A 126 -1.99 30.86 22.22
N VAL A 127 -2.06 30.28 23.42
CA VAL A 127 -2.73 29.00 23.71
C VAL A 127 -3.76 29.16 24.82
N GLY A 128 -5.03 28.81 24.55
CA GLY A 128 -6.09 28.82 25.56
C GLY A 128 -6.24 27.48 26.31
N ALA A 129 -6.58 27.56 27.60
CA ALA A 129 -6.92 26.44 28.47
C ALA A 129 -8.23 26.72 29.21
N PHE A 130 -9.35 26.53 28.51
CA PHE A 130 -10.69 26.92 28.99
C PHE A 130 -11.09 26.23 30.31
N GLY A 131 -10.61 25.02 30.57
CA GLY A 131 -10.89 24.25 31.79
C GLY A 131 -10.13 24.75 33.02
N LYS A 132 -9.12 25.62 32.85
CA LYS A 132 -8.46 26.36 33.94
C LYS A 132 -8.83 27.86 33.95
N GLY A 133 -9.41 28.36 32.86
CA GLY A 133 -9.72 29.78 32.69
C GLY A 133 -8.50 30.65 32.33
N GLU A 134 -7.45 30.01 31.81
CA GLU A 134 -6.14 30.65 31.56
C GLU A 134 -5.76 30.68 30.08
N VAL A 135 -4.82 31.58 29.75
CA VAL A 135 -4.24 31.75 28.42
C VAL A 135 -2.72 31.88 28.57
N SER A 136 -1.97 31.00 27.91
CA SER A 136 -0.51 31.07 27.84
C SER A 136 -0.07 31.83 26.60
N VAL A 137 0.99 32.61 26.71
CA VAL A 137 1.66 33.30 25.59
C VAL A 137 3.09 32.79 25.51
N TYR A 138 3.46 32.22 24.36
CA TYR A 138 4.79 31.71 24.06
C TYR A 138 5.46 32.65 23.07
N ARG A 139 6.57 33.26 23.49
CA ARG A 139 7.38 34.13 22.63
C ARG A 139 8.43 33.32 21.88
N ALA A 140 8.57 33.55 20.57
CA ALA A 140 9.55 32.86 19.74
C ALA A 140 10.98 33.36 20.03
N ARG A 141 11.96 32.46 20.06
CA ARG A 141 13.37 32.78 20.39
C ARG A 141 14.18 32.95 19.10
N PRO A 142 15.05 33.97 18.98
CA PRO A 142 15.88 34.14 17.79
C PRO A 142 16.74 32.91 17.46
N VAL A 143 16.71 32.50 16.20
CA VAL A 143 17.40 31.29 15.70
C VAL A 143 18.75 31.66 15.10
N VAL A 144 19.81 31.01 15.58
CA VAL A 144 21.18 31.17 15.10
C VAL A 144 21.58 29.94 14.29
N SER A 145 21.73 30.10 12.98
CA SER A 145 22.35 29.10 12.11
C SER A 145 23.85 29.33 12.04
N VAL A 146 24.65 28.28 12.26
CA VAL A 146 26.11 28.32 12.16
C VAL A 146 26.55 27.37 11.05
N GLU A 147 27.25 27.90 10.06
CA GLU A 147 28.00 27.10 9.09
C GLU A 147 29.43 26.95 9.61
N ALA A 148 29.84 25.72 9.88
CA ALA A 148 31.16 25.40 10.42
C ALA A 148 31.82 24.35 9.53
N GLU A 149 33.12 24.54 9.25
CA GLU A 149 33.94 23.68 8.42
C GLU A 149 35.19 23.28 9.20
N MET A 150 35.63 22.03 9.06
CA MET A 150 36.92 21.56 9.58
C MET A 150 37.80 21.18 8.40
N ILE A 151 38.94 21.87 8.25
CA ILE A 151 39.92 21.56 7.21
C ILE A 151 41.16 20.97 7.87
N LEU A 152 41.42 19.69 7.63
CA LEU A 152 42.69 19.06 7.96
C LEU A 152 43.65 19.15 6.77
N SER A 153 44.85 19.66 7.00
CA SER A 153 45.92 19.70 6.01
C SER A 153 47.25 19.35 6.67
N PRO A 154 47.97 18.29 6.25
CA PRO A 154 47.57 17.28 5.26
C PRO A 154 46.57 16.25 5.81
N ARG A 155 45.76 15.62 4.93
CA ARG A 155 44.84 14.51 5.29
C ARG A 155 45.57 13.17 5.54
N ILE A 156 46.73 12.99 4.92
CA ILE A 156 47.63 11.85 5.14
C ILE A 156 48.75 12.33 6.07
N LEU A 157 48.96 11.63 7.18
CA LEU A 157 49.97 11.96 8.18
C LEU A 157 51.24 11.16 7.92
N ASN A 158 52.28 11.86 7.46
CA ASN A 158 53.66 11.38 7.44
C ASN A 158 54.26 11.57 8.85
N PRO A 159 54.94 10.57 9.46
CA PRO A 159 55.49 10.68 10.82
C PRO A 159 56.47 11.84 11.12
N ASP A 160 57.00 12.56 10.13
CA ASP A 160 58.16 13.47 10.31
C ASP A 160 57.86 14.99 10.47
N ASP A 161 56.62 15.49 10.40
CA ASP A 161 56.32 16.95 10.35
C ASP A 161 55.43 17.54 11.51
N ARG A 162 55.58 18.86 11.82
CA ARG A 162 54.91 19.59 12.94
C ARG A 162 54.73 21.13 12.69
N SER A 163 53.58 21.79 12.98
CA SER A 163 53.41 23.21 13.50
C SER A 163 52.01 23.98 13.53
N PHE A 164 51.49 24.28 14.76
CA PHE A 164 50.64 25.36 15.43
C PHE A 164 49.05 25.52 15.25
N LEU A 165 48.24 25.88 16.31
CA LEU A 165 46.81 26.34 16.28
C LEU A 165 45.91 25.98 17.55
N ASN A 166 44.74 26.60 17.89
CA ASN A 166 43.83 26.26 19.06
C ASN A 166 42.27 26.55 18.95
N ALA A 167 41.35 25.61 19.31
CA ALA A 167 39.84 25.57 19.39
C ALA A 167 39.23 24.31 20.12
N GLU A 168 37.90 24.03 20.27
CA GLU A 168 37.44 22.71 20.83
C GLU A 168 37.45 21.56 19.81
N LEU A 169 38.59 20.86 19.74
CA LEU A 169 38.80 19.72 18.86
C LEU A 169 39.17 18.49 19.70
N GLN A 170 38.47 17.37 19.47
CA GLN A 170 38.72 16.08 20.10
C GLN A 170 39.41 15.14 19.11
N LEU A 171 40.64 14.77 19.42
CA LEU A 171 41.49 13.93 18.58
C LEU A 171 41.28 12.44 18.89
N ASP A 172 41.22 11.62 17.85
CA ASP A 172 41.07 10.16 17.92
C ASP A 172 39.84 9.76 18.78
N TRP A 173 38.71 10.49 18.61
CA TRP A 173 37.51 10.41 19.47
C TRP A 173 37.01 8.98 19.64
N LEU A 174 36.88 8.24 18.53
CA LEU A 174 36.39 6.85 18.52
C LEU A 174 37.24 5.87 19.35
N LYS A 175 38.55 6.12 19.51
CA LYS A 175 39.41 5.33 20.42
C LYS A 175 39.16 5.70 21.88
N GLY A 176 38.97 6.98 22.18
CA GLY A 176 38.68 7.46 23.54
C GLY A 176 37.41 6.87 24.14
N VAL A 177 36.33 6.81 23.35
CA VAL A 177 35.05 6.20 23.77
C VAL A 177 35.16 4.68 24.00
N ARG A 178 36.11 4.02 23.33
CA ARG A 178 36.32 2.55 23.42
C ARG A 178 37.51 2.14 24.30
N GLY A 179 38.10 3.05 25.06
CA GLY A 179 39.27 2.78 25.92
C GLY A 179 40.57 2.45 25.17
N GLY A 180 40.66 2.78 23.88
CA GLY A 180 41.85 2.60 23.05
C GLY A 180 42.88 3.72 23.23
N VAL A 181 44.14 3.41 22.91
CA VAL A 181 45.26 4.37 22.97
C VAL A 181 45.02 5.50 21.95
N LYS A 182 45.04 6.74 22.44
CA LYS A 182 45.01 7.97 21.62
C LYS A 182 46.35 8.15 20.88
N ARG A 183 46.31 8.28 19.56
CA ARG A 183 47.52 8.31 18.71
C ARG A 183 48.05 9.71 18.40
N VAL A 184 47.21 10.74 18.53
CA VAL A 184 47.53 12.12 18.14
C VAL A 184 47.12 13.09 19.25
N TYR A 185 48.00 14.04 19.58
CA TYR A 185 47.77 15.11 20.57
C TYR A 185 48.03 16.49 19.96
N PHE A 186 47.44 17.54 20.54
CA PHE A 186 47.91 18.92 20.33
C PHE A 186 49.30 19.07 20.95
N LEU A 187 50.27 19.74 20.30
CA LEU A 187 51.57 19.96 20.95
C LEU A 187 51.61 21.22 21.84
N ASP A 188 50.66 22.15 21.71
CA ASP A 188 50.54 23.26 22.67
C ASP A 188 50.12 22.76 24.07
N SER A 189 49.26 21.73 24.16
CA SER A 189 48.75 21.19 25.44
C SER A 189 49.24 19.78 25.78
N HIS A 190 49.80 19.05 24.81
CA HIS A 190 50.09 17.61 24.90
C HIS A 190 48.87 16.74 25.32
N GLN A 191 47.66 17.19 25.00
CA GLN A 191 46.40 16.47 25.27
C GLN A 191 45.68 16.05 23.98
N PRO A 192 44.80 15.04 24.02
CA PRO A 192 43.91 14.66 22.90
C PRO A 192 42.65 15.52 22.79
N GLN A 193 42.43 16.46 23.72
CA GLN A 193 41.30 17.38 23.73
C GLN A 193 41.79 18.79 24.08
N HIS A 194 41.15 19.78 23.51
CA HIS A 194 41.23 21.18 23.91
C HIS A 194 39.81 21.74 23.96
N THR A 195 39.59 22.84 24.70
CA THR A 195 38.30 23.54 24.75
C THR A 195 38.54 25.05 24.52
N GLY A 196 37.72 25.70 23.68
CA GLY A 196 37.96 27.08 23.26
C GLY A 196 36.69 27.87 22.97
N VAL A 197 36.70 29.18 23.20
CA VAL A 197 35.54 30.07 23.02
C VAL A 197 35.72 30.91 21.76
N LEU A 198 34.82 30.74 20.79
CA LEU A 198 34.75 31.55 19.57
C LEU A 198 33.74 32.69 19.75
N THR A 199 34.15 33.93 19.47
CA THR A 199 33.25 35.10 19.54
C THR A 199 32.84 35.55 18.14
N LEU A 200 31.58 35.30 17.79
CA LEU A 200 30.96 35.73 16.53
C LEU A 200 30.04 36.92 16.78
N GLY A 201 29.88 37.80 15.79
CA GLY A 201 28.96 38.94 15.88
C GLY A 201 28.79 39.67 14.55
N HIS A 202 27.82 40.59 14.48
CA HIS A 202 27.45 41.28 13.23
C HIS A 202 28.61 41.96 12.48
N SER A 203 29.63 42.45 13.20
CA SER A 203 30.83 43.07 12.61
C SER A 203 31.97 42.09 12.29
N ARG A 204 31.83 40.83 12.70
CA ARG A 204 32.78 39.71 12.48
C ARG A 204 31.99 38.40 12.29
N PRO A 205 31.33 38.21 11.13
CA PRO A 205 30.48 37.04 10.88
C PRO A 205 31.28 35.73 10.73
N HIS A 206 32.54 35.82 10.33
CA HIS A 206 33.45 34.67 10.21
C HIS A 206 34.64 34.83 11.15
N SER A 207 35.06 33.73 11.78
CA SER A 207 36.26 33.67 12.60
C SER A 207 36.83 32.26 12.55
N CYS A 208 38.13 32.15 12.26
CA CYS A 208 38.82 30.87 12.12
C CYS A 208 39.80 30.66 13.27
N LEU A 209 39.93 29.41 13.67
CA LEU A 209 40.87 28.95 14.66
C LEU A 209 41.65 27.79 14.05
N ASN A 210 42.90 28.04 13.67
CA ASN A 210 43.76 27.02 13.07
C ASN A 210 44.09 25.94 14.11
N TYR A 211 44.65 24.81 13.70
CA TYR A 211 45.07 23.76 14.62
C TYR A 211 46.34 23.05 14.19
N THR A 212 47.16 22.64 15.15
CA THR A 212 48.10 21.55 14.88
C THR A 212 48.24 20.57 16.03
N ILE A 213 48.55 19.38 15.57
CA ILE A 213 48.51 18.10 16.23
C ILE A 213 49.77 17.36 15.80
N TYR A 214 50.25 16.41 16.60
CA TYR A 214 51.39 15.56 16.25
C TYR A 214 51.06 14.10 16.53
N LEU A 215 51.55 13.21 15.66
CA LEU A 215 51.48 11.77 15.84
C LEU A 215 52.48 11.35 16.93
N ARG A 216 52.07 10.43 17.81
CA ARG A 216 52.94 9.84 18.84
C ARG A 216 54.01 8.93 18.22
N GLY A 217 55.01 8.51 19.00
CA GLY A 217 56.04 7.57 18.54
C GLY A 217 55.45 6.25 18.04
N GLU A 218 56.09 5.64 17.04
CA GLU A 218 55.63 4.37 16.46
C GLU A 218 55.58 3.21 17.45
N ASP A 219 56.40 3.28 18.51
CA ASP A 219 56.45 2.34 19.61
C ASP A 219 55.29 2.51 20.62
N GLU A 220 54.62 3.67 20.61
CA GLU A 220 53.56 4.02 21.55
C GLU A 220 52.18 3.44 21.16
N PHE A 221 51.98 3.03 19.90
CA PHE A 221 50.72 2.44 19.43
C PHE A 221 50.92 1.44 18.28
N ARG A 222 50.15 0.34 18.30
CA ARG A 222 50.21 -0.71 17.25
C ARG A 222 49.23 -0.49 16.09
N ASP A 223 48.25 0.37 16.26
CA ASP A 223 47.13 0.52 15.32
C ASP A 223 47.42 1.61 14.28
N LYS A 224 48.06 1.21 13.19
CA LYS A 224 48.33 2.05 12.01
C LYS A 224 47.22 2.00 10.95
N LEU A 225 46.25 1.10 11.06
CA LEU A 225 45.21 0.87 10.04
C LEU A 225 43.92 1.68 10.26
N THR A 226 43.51 1.91 11.51
CA THR A 226 42.23 2.62 11.74
C THR A 226 42.36 4.13 11.49
N PRO A 227 41.36 4.81 10.91
CA PRO A 227 41.35 6.26 10.78
C PRO A 227 41.58 6.96 12.12
N ILE A 228 42.30 8.07 12.10
CA ILE A 228 42.35 9.04 13.19
C ILE A 228 41.18 9.99 12.99
N SER A 229 40.09 9.79 13.74
CA SER A 229 38.91 10.66 13.64
C SER A 229 39.07 11.90 14.50
N LEU A 230 39.00 13.07 13.86
CA LEU A 230 38.90 14.37 14.51
C LEU A 230 37.43 14.72 14.68
N ALA A 231 37.03 15.18 15.85
CA ALA A 231 35.65 15.59 16.15
C ALA A 231 35.61 17.01 16.71
N LEU A 232 34.79 17.88 16.13
CA LEU A 232 34.48 19.22 16.62
C LEU A 232 33.01 19.23 17.06
N ASN A 233 32.76 19.67 18.27
CA ASN A 233 31.42 19.91 18.81
C ASN A 233 31.35 21.36 19.27
N TYR A 234 30.31 22.08 18.85
CA TYR A 234 30.12 23.48 19.22
C TYR A 234 28.73 23.71 19.84
N SER A 235 28.65 24.68 20.75
CA SER A 235 27.40 25.07 21.40
C SER A 235 27.41 26.56 21.72
N LEU A 236 26.24 27.16 21.94
CA LEU A 236 26.16 28.54 22.42
C LEU A 236 26.65 28.61 23.86
N ALA A 237 27.49 29.61 24.14
CA ALA A 237 27.87 29.95 25.51
C ALA A 237 26.62 30.30 26.35
N PRO A 238 26.62 30.03 27.67
CA PRO A 238 25.48 30.34 28.53
C PRO A 238 25.15 31.84 28.46
N PRO A 239 23.87 32.22 28.32
CA PRO A 239 23.49 33.61 28.14
C PRO A 239 23.77 34.44 29.40
N PRO A 240 24.07 35.75 29.26
CA PRO A 240 24.23 36.64 30.40
C PRO A 240 22.90 36.80 31.14
N SER A 241 22.96 36.90 32.48
CA SER A 241 21.80 36.89 33.39
C SER A 241 20.72 37.96 33.13
N ASN A 242 21.04 38.97 32.33
CA ASN A 242 20.17 40.12 32.04
C ASN A 242 19.37 39.97 30.72
N LEU A 243 19.51 38.84 30.01
CA LEU A 243 18.86 38.61 28.73
C LEU A 243 17.57 37.79 28.91
N ASP A 244 16.42 38.48 28.86
CA ASP A 244 15.09 37.89 29.07
C ASP A 244 14.72 36.80 28.03
N LEU A 245 15.20 36.94 26.80
CA LEU A 245 14.92 36.02 25.69
C LEU A 245 16.21 35.60 24.97
N PRO A 246 16.90 34.54 25.42
CA PRO A 246 18.17 34.11 24.82
C PRO A 246 17.96 33.39 23.47
N PRO A 247 18.89 33.52 22.50
CA PRO A 247 18.80 32.83 21.22
C PRO A 247 18.88 31.30 21.36
N VAL A 248 18.51 30.58 20.29
CA VAL A 248 18.71 29.11 20.13
C VAL A 248 19.62 28.84 18.94
N LEU A 249 20.35 27.72 18.97
CA LEU A 249 20.92 27.18 17.73
C LEU A 249 19.82 26.57 16.88
N ASN A 250 19.99 26.66 15.56
CA ASN A 250 19.15 25.94 14.62
C ASN A 250 19.23 24.43 14.88
N ARG A 251 18.08 23.79 15.15
CA ARG A 251 17.99 22.35 15.42
C ARG A 251 18.31 21.47 14.20
N TYR A 252 18.22 22.03 13.00
CA TYR A 252 18.46 21.32 11.74
C TYR A 252 19.92 21.38 11.28
N SER A 253 20.75 22.28 11.83
CA SER A 253 22.20 22.29 11.59
C SER A 253 22.93 21.29 12.50
N SER A 254 23.88 20.54 11.96
CA SER A 254 24.73 19.67 12.79
C SER A 254 25.68 20.51 13.64
N THR A 255 25.59 20.35 14.96
CA THR A 255 26.57 20.91 15.91
C THR A 255 27.83 20.06 16.06
N PHE A 256 27.85 18.89 15.40
CA PHE A 256 28.95 17.94 15.40
C PHE A 256 29.52 17.80 13.99
N LEU A 257 30.84 17.92 13.87
CA LEU A 257 31.61 17.74 12.64
C LEU A 257 32.68 16.69 12.89
N GLN A 258 32.91 15.83 11.91
CA GLN A 258 33.94 14.79 11.97
C GLN A 258 34.73 14.76 10.67
N GLU A 259 36.05 14.85 10.78
CA GLU A 259 37.01 14.57 9.70
C GLU A 259 37.86 13.36 10.06
N GLN A 260 38.56 12.80 9.07
CA GLN A 260 39.44 11.65 9.25
C GLN A 260 40.83 11.91 8.67
N ALA A 261 41.84 11.33 9.32
CA ALA A 261 43.22 11.32 8.85
C ALA A 261 43.74 9.89 8.80
N TYR A 262 44.66 9.62 7.89
CA TYR A 262 45.24 8.29 7.68
C TYR A 262 46.74 8.29 7.92
N ILE A 263 47.24 7.20 8.49
CA ILE A 263 48.66 6.93 8.58
C ILE A 263 49.04 6.23 7.28
N LEU A 264 50.08 6.71 6.61
CA LEU A 264 50.57 6.12 5.37
C LEU A 264 51.05 4.68 5.62
N LEU A 265 50.60 3.74 4.79
CA LEU A 265 51.02 2.34 4.82
C LEU A 265 51.10 1.78 3.39
N ASP A 266 52.15 1.01 3.11
CA ASP A 266 52.35 0.23 1.87
C ASP A 266 52.30 1.03 0.55
N CYS A 267 52.72 2.30 0.55
CA CYS A 267 52.75 3.22 -0.62
C CYS A 267 54.14 3.37 -1.28
N GLY A 268 54.83 2.25 -1.58
CA GLY A 268 56.11 2.29 -2.31
C GLY A 268 57.30 2.95 -1.57
N GLU A 269 58.35 3.29 -2.33
CA GLU A 269 59.52 4.05 -1.82
C GLU A 269 59.36 5.58 -1.97
N ASP A 270 58.41 6.01 -2.81
CA ASP A 270 58.05 7.42 -3.08
C ASP A 270 56.99 7.97 -2.11
N ASN A 271 56.35 7.11 -1.32
CA ASN A 271 55.32 7.46 -0.32
C ASN A 271 54.03 8.07 -0.93
N GLU A 272 53.76 7.85 -2.22
CA GLU A 272 52.55 8.32 -2.91
C GLU A 272 51.71 7.14 -3.40
N CYS A 273 50.64 6.76 -2.68
CA CYS A 273 49.78 5.64 -3.10
C CYS A 273 48.98 5.97 -4.38
N ILE A 274 49.21 5.22 -5.47
CA ILE A 274 48.52 5.37 -6.76
C ILE A 274 47.60 4.16 -7.03
N PRO A 275 46.27 4.30 -6.86
CA PRO A 275 45.32 3.22 -7.15
C PRO A 275 44.93 3.12 -8.64
N ASP A 276 44.42 1.95 -9.06
CA ASP A 276 43.77 1.71 -10.37
C ASP A 276 42.40 1.08 -10.12
N LEU A 277 41.41 1.95 -9.87
CA LEU A 277 40.03 1.56 -9.58
C LEU A 277 39.26 1.35 -10.89
N GLN A 278 38.73 0.14 -11.09
CA GLN A 278 37.96 -0.24 -12.26
C GLN A 278 36.56 -0.68 -11.85
N LEU A 279 35.55 -0.18 -12.56
CA LEU A 279 34.13 -0.40 -12.24
C LEU A 279 33.41 -1.00 -13.43
N SER A 280 32.61 -2.03 -13.19
CA SER A 280 31.67 -2.60 -14.15
C SER A 280 30.31 -2.82 -13.49
N ALA A 281 29.23 -2.79 -14.28
CA ALA A 281 27.89 -3.02 -13.76
C ALA A 281 26.97 -3.64 -14.82
N SER A 282 25.99 -4.40 -14.37
CA SER A 282 24.95 -5.05 -15.18
C SER A 282 23.59 -4.98 -14.48
N MET A 283 22.51 -5.34 -15.18
CA MET A 283 21.14 -5.34 -14.66
C MET A 283 20.49 -6.70 -14.87
N ASP A 284 19.65 -7.13 -13.93
CA ASP A 284 18.81 -8.32 -14.06
C ASP A 284 17.70 -8.16 -15.12
N ARG A 285 17.29 -6.92 -15.41
CA ARG A 285 16.19 -6.57 -16.33
C ARG A 285 16.56 -5.36 -17.20
N THR A 286 15.92 -5.26 -18.37
CA THR A 286 16.13 -4.18 -19.36
C THR A 286 14.87 -3.36 -19.66
N GLU A 287 13.72 -3.73 -19.08
CA GLU A 287 12.41 -3.16 -19.35
C GLU A 287 11.60 -2.99 -18.06
N LEU A 288 11.02 -1.80 -17.87
CA LEU A 288 10.13 -1.43 -16.76
C LEU A 288 8.70 -1.21 -17.25
N VAL A 289 7.72 -1.72 -16.50
CA VAL A 289 6.29 -1.62 -16.86
C VAL A 289 5.61 -0.53 -16.04
N VAL A 290 5.02 0.47 -16.70
CA VAL A 290 4.36 1.60 -16.00
C VAL A 290 3.17 1.12 -15.16
N GLY A 291 3.13 1.51 -13.88
CA GLY A 291 2.09 1.13 -12.92
C GLY A 291 2.32 -0.21 -12.19
N ASP A 292 3.43 -0.89 -12.50
CA ASP A 292 3.88 -2.09 -11.80
C ASP A 292 4.92 -1.76 -10.72
N ASP A 293 5.05 -2.67 -9.76
CA ASP A 293 6.00 -2.56 -8.65
C ASP A 293 7.38 -3.06 -9.13
N ASN A 294 8.06 -2.23 -9.91
CA ASN A 294 9.28 -2.61 -10.63
C ASN A 294 10.51 -2.70 -9.70
N LEU A 295 10.82 -3.91 -9.25
CA LEU A 295 12.12 -4.23 -8.66
C LEU A 295 13.16 -4.45 -9.78
N VAL A 296 14.34 -3.85 -9.59
CA VAL A 296 15.53 -3.96 -10.44
C VAL A 296 16.72 -4.29 -9.54
N MET A 297 17.60 -5.18 -10.00
CA MET A 297 18.85 -5.52 -9.32
C MET A 297 20.02 -5.22 -10.26
N LEU A 298 20.78 -4.17 -9.95
CA LEU A 298 22.12 -4.00 -10.50
C LEU A 298 23.04 -5.04 -9.88
N THR A 299 23.96 -5.60 -10.66
CA THR A 299 25.18 -6.24 -10.14
C THR A 299 26.36 -5.39 -10.55
N ILE A 300 27.03 -4.78 -9.57
CA ILE A 300 28.23 -3.95 -9.74
C ILE A 300 29.42 -4.83 -9.38
N ASN A 301 30.57 -4.59 -10.02
CA ASN A 301 31.85 -5.19 -9.64
C ASN A 301 32.95 -4.12 -9.70
N ALA A 302 33.58 -3.88 -8.55
CA ALA A 302 34.63 -2.90 -8.33
C ALA A 302 35.95 -3.60 -8.01
N VAL A 303 37.01 -3.26 -8.73
CA VAL A 303 38.33 -3.89 -8.63
C VAL A 303 39.39 -2.81 -8.44
N ASN A 304 40.34 -3.01 -7.51
CA ASN A 304 41.55 -2.20 -7.42
C ASN A 304 42.75 -3.01 -7.95
N LYS A 305 43.38 -2.54 -9.03
CA LYS A 305 44.58 -3.15 -9.63
C LYS A 305 45.89 -2.41 -9.32
N GLY A 306 45.80 -1.25 -8.67
CA GLY A 306 46.94 -0.44 -8.25
C GLY A 306 47.23 -0.63 -6.77
N GLU A 307 47.78 0.40 -6.15
CA GLU A 307 48.12 0.41 -4.72
C GLU A 307 46.90 0.67 -3.83
N GLY A 308 47.09 0.66 -2.50
CA GLY A 308 46.00 0.79 -1.54
C GLY A 308 45.20 2.09 -1.68
N ALA A 309 43.89 1.97 -1.92
CA ALA A 309 43.00 3.12 -2.03
C ALA A 309 42.31 3.42 -0.68
N TYR A 310 42.68 4.53 -0.04
CA TYR A 310 42.03 5.01 1.19
C TYR A 310 40.68 5.67 0.88
N GLU A 311 39.75 5.65 1.84
CA GLU A 311 38.37 6.18 1.67
C GLU A 311 37.65 5.68 0.38
N THR A 312 37.79 4.39 0.03
CA THR A 312 37.16 3.91 -1.22
C THR A 312 35.65 3.77 -1.04
N GLU A 313 34.90 4.66 -1.68
CA GLU A 313 33.45 4.67 -1.72
C GLU A 313 32.91 4.36 -3.14
N LEU A 314 31.80 3.61 -3.21
CA LEU A 314 31.00 3.45 -4.42
C LEU A 314 29.87 4.48 -4.43
N HIS A 315 29.83 5.35 -5.43
CA HIS A 315 28.80 6.39 -5.61
C HIS A 315 27.79 6.00 -6.68
N THR A 316 26.53 5.79 -6.30
CA THR A 316 25.44 5.38 -7.21
C THR A 316 24.33 6.44 -7.21
N LEU A 317 24.20 7.19 -8.31
CA LEU A 317 23.23 8.30 -8.46
C LEU A 317 21.87 7.82 -8.97
N LEU A 318 20.84 7.74 -8.13
CA LEU A 318 19.51 7.26 -8.55
C LEU A 318 18.72 8.32 -9.33
N PRO A 319 17.91 7.92 -10.35
CA PRO A 319 16.92 8.80 -10.95
C PRO A 319 15.82 9.17 -9.92
N PRO A 320 15.15 10.33 -10.07
CA PRO A 320 14.22 10.83 -9.06
C PRO A 320 12.97 9.96 -8.86
N GLU A 321 12.65 9.06 -9.80
CA GLU A 321 11.57 8.08 -9.70
C GLU A 321 11.98 6.75 -9.03
N ALA A 322 13.24 6.58 -8.61
CA ALA A 322 13.73 5.34 -8.02
C ALA A 322 14.21 5.52 -6.57
N ASP A 323 13.81 4.58 -5.71
CA ASP A 323 14.19 4.52 -4.30
C ASP A 323 15.24 3.41 -4.04
N TYR A 324 16.04 3.59 -3.00
CA TYR A 324 16.99 2.58 -2.52
C TYR A 324 16.32 1.65 -1.49
N ILE A 325 16.40 0.33 -1.70
CA ILE A 325 15.84 -0.68 -0.80
C ILE A 325 16.91 -1.24 0.15
N GLY A 326 18.10 -1.58 -0.37
CA GLY A 326 19.16 -2.24 0.38
C GLY A 326 20.12 -3.03 -0.52
N VAL A 327 21.22 -3.51 0.07
CA VAL A 327 22.12 -4.50 -0.54
C VAL A 327 21.56 -5.91 -0.29
N GLU A 328 21.61 -6.80 -1.28
CA GLU A 328 21.26 -8.21 -1.08
C GLU A 328 22.30 -8.91 -0.18
N ARG A 329 21.82 -9.62 0.84
CA ARG A 329 22.65 -10.25 1.90
C ARG A 329 22.55 -11.78 1.94
N ARG A 330 21.62 -12.36 1.18
CA ARG A 330 21.36 -13.81 1.10
C ARG A 330 22.33 -14.56 0.20
N ILE A 331 22.93 -13.87 -0.77
CA ILE A 331 23.89 -14.46 -1.71
C ILE A 331 25.29 -14.36 -1.11
N GLU A 332 25.88 -15.49 -0.71
CA GLU A 332 27.18 -15.53 -0.02
C GLU A 332 28.36 -15.07 -0.90
N SER A 333 28.20 -15.06 -2.22
CA SER A 333 29.20 -14.56 -3.17
C SER A 333 29.17 -13.03 -3.37
N LEU A 334 28.26 -12.31 -2.72
CA LEU A 334 28.19 -10.84 -2.78
C LEU A 334 28.71 -10.22 -1.48
N ALA A 335 29.43 -9.11 -1.61
CA ALA A 335 30.00 -8.41 -0.47
C ALA A 335 28.90 -7.72 0.37
N ARG A 336 28.91 -7.94 1.69
CA ARG A 336 28.00 -7.26 2.63
C ARG A 336 28.49 -5.85 2.93
N LEU A 337 28.23 -4.94 2.01
CA LEU A 337 28.60 -3.53 2.17
C LEU A 337 27.71 -2.80 3.17
N ASN A 338 28.28 -1.78 3.78
CA ASN A 338 27.55 -0.72 4.47
C ASN A 338 27.26 0.39 3.45
N CYS A 339 26.02 0.83 3.36
CA CYS A 339 25.56 1.79 2.36
C CYS A 339 24.59 2.79 2.98
N GLU A 340 24.76 4.05 2.65
CA GLU A 340 23.95 5.18 3.11
C GLU A 340 23.28 5.89 1.94
N TYR A 341 22.01 6.24 2.09
CA TYR A 341 21.28 7.06 1.13
C TYR A 341 21.35 8.54 1.54
N ARG A 342 21.88 9.37 0.64
CA ARG A 342 22.03 10.82 0.80
C ARG A 342 21.34 11.56 -0.35
N MET A 343 20.89 12.78 -0.11
CA MET A 343 20.43 13.68 -1.18
C MET A 343 21.43 14.83 -1.32
N VAL A 344 21.97 15.02 -2.52
CA VAL A 344 22.99 16.03 -2.82
C VAL A 344 22.51 16.85 -4.01
N ASN A 345 22.26 18.15 -3.83
CA ASN A 345 21.84 19.08 -4.89
C ASN A 345 20.66 18.56 -5.73
N ASP A 346 19.57 18.16 -5.06
CA ASP A 346 18.36 17.55 -5.65
C ASP A 346 18.60 16.20 -6.39
N SER A 347 19.83 15.68 -6.43
CA SER A 347 20.15 14.32 -6.90
C SER A 347 20.16 13.31 -5.75
N ARG A 348 19.65 12.10 -6.02
CA ARG A 348 19.60 10.99 -5.06
C ARG A 348 20.90 10.19 -5.17
N LEU A 349 21.63 9.99 -4.08
CA LEU A 349 22.94 9.34 -4.09
C LEU A 349 22.98 8.22 -3.04
N VAL A 350 23.33 7.00 -3.44
CA VAL A 350 23.71 5.91 -2.54
C VAL A 350 25.24 5.85 -2.49
N VAL A 351 25.80 5.95 -1.29
CA VAL A 351 27.24 5.84 -1.01
C VAL A 351 27.47 4.52 -0.28
N CYS A 352 28.40 3.69 -0.75
CA CYS A 352 28.75 2.43 -0.08
C CYS A 352 30.25 2.31 0.19
N ASP A 353 30.59 1.85 1.39
CA ASP A 353 31.97 1.63 1.81
C ASP A 353 32.55 0.39 1.10
N LEU A 354 33.55 0.56 0.21
CA LEU A 354 34.25 -0.55 -0.45
C LEU A 354 35.49 -1.02 0.32
N GLY A 355 36.10 -0.15 1.12
CA GLY A 355 37.23 -0.50 1.98
C GLY A 355 38.10 0.70 2.35
N ASN A 356 38.82 0.59 3.46
CA ASN A 356 39.73 1.63 3.92
C ASN A 356 40.98 1.04 4.62
N PRO A 357 42.09 0.83 3.88
CA PRO A 357 42.21 0.92 2.43
C PRO A 357 41.51 -0.25 1.70
N MET A 358 41.05 -0.02 0.48
CA MET A 358 40.77 -1.09 -0.48
C MET A 358 42.11 -1.58 -1.05
N VAL A 359 42.61 -2.70 -0.54
CA VAL A 359 43.96 -3.22 -0.84
C VAL A 359 44.11 -3.64 -2.30
N ALA A 360 45.36 -3.65 -2.78
CA ALA A 360 45.72 -4.08 -4.13
C ALA A 360 45.19 -5.50 -4.44
N GLY A 361 44.56 -5.67 -5.61
CA GLY A 361 43.99 -6.94 -6.06
C GLY A 361 42.61 -7.29 -5.47
N THR A 362 41.97 -6.41 -4.69
CA THR A 362 40.62 -6.66 -4.16
C THR A 362 39.58 -6.57 -5.28
N GLU A 363 38.71 -7.59 -5.36
CA GLU A 363 37.51 -7.61 -6.21
C GLU A 363 36.25 -7.65 -5.32
N VAL A 364 35.37 -6.67 -5.47
CA VAL A 364 34.15 -6.49 -4.66
C VAL A 364 32.94 -6.39 -5.58
N SER A 365 32.07 -7.39 -5.54
CA SER A 365 30.79 -7.38 -6.27
C SER A 365 29.60 -7.09 -5.35
N PRO A 366 29.06 -5.85 -5.31
CA PRO A 366 27.80 -5.52 -4.63
C PRO A 366 26.61 -5.31 -5.60
N THR A 367 25.37 -5.33 -5.09
CA THR A 367 24.14 -5.18 -5.89
C THR A 367 23.31 -3.94 -5.49
N HIS A 368 22.77 -3.17 -6.46
CA HIS A 368 22.21 -1.81 -6.27
C HIS A 368 21.08 -1.44 -7.29
N THR A 369 20.74 -0.15 -7.48
CA THR A 369 19.73 0.38 -8.45
C THR A 369 20.25 1.61 -9.25
N ASN A 370 19.66 1.83 -10.45
CA ASN A 370 19.95 2.74 -11.62
C ASN A 370 20.78 4.05 -11.53
N THR A 371 21.33 4.52 -12.67
CA THR A 371 22.08 5.82 -12.82
C THR A 371 21.91 6.61 -14.14
N ASN A 372 22.25 7.91 -14.11
CA ASN A 372 22.59 8.79 -15.27
C ASN A 372 23.61 9.90 -14.88
N GLU A 373 24.23 10.55 -15.88
CA GLU A 373 25.46 11.40 -15.82
C GLU A 373 25.34 12.76 -15.04
N HIS A 374 26.35 13.63 -14.77
CA HIS A 374 27.70 13.89 -15.35
C HIS A 374 28.52 14.88 -14.45
N LYS A 375 29.86 14.69 -14.22
CA LYS A 375 30.94 15.74 -14.36
C LYS A 375 32.34 15.33 -13.81
N LYS A 376 33.39 15.85 -14.46
CA LYS A 376 34.84 15.71 -14.12
C LYS A 376 35.40 16.95 -13.41
N ILE A 377 36.52 16.78 -12.68
CA ILE A 377 37.74 17.61 -12.75
C ILE A 377 38.95 16.77 -12.27
N ASN A 378 40.14 17.04 -12.81
CA ASN A 378 41.39 16.31 -12.59
C ASN A 378 42.09 16.73 -11.29
N THR A 379 42.74 15.77 -10.60
CA THR A 379 44.23 15.67 -10.48
C THR A 379 44.58 14.36 -9.74
N HIS A 380 45.48 13.55 -10.32
CA HIS A 380 45.90 12.20 -9.87
C HIS A 380 44.76 11.14 -9.88
N ASN A 381 45.11 9.86 -10.02
CA ASN A 381 44.21 8.75 -10.44
C ASN A 381 43.24 8.24 -9.34
N SER A 382 42.59 9.13 -8.61
CA SER A 382 41.71 8.82 -7.47
C SER A 382 40.27 8.40 -7.85
N LYS A 383 39.94 8.24 -9.14
CA LYS A 383 38.57 7.95 -9.61
C LYS A 383 38.53 6.89 -10.70
N SER A 384 37.58 5.98 -10.58
CA SER A 384 37.32 4.91 -11.55
C SER A 384 36.63 5.40 -12.84
N ASN A 385 36.48 4.50 -13.81
CA ASN A 385 35.66 4.75 -14.98
C ASN A 385 34.16 4.87 -14.59
N PRO A 386 33.41 5.85 -15.14
CA PRO A 386 31.96 5.90 -14.98
C PRO A 386 31.30 4.76 -15.77
N VAL A 387 30.16 4.27 -15.26
CA VAL A 387 29.31 3.27 -15.91
C VAL A 387 27.87 3.78 -15.93
N SER A 388 27.25 3.79 -17.11
CA SER A 388 25.85 4.18 -17.31
C SER A 388 25.01 2.98 -17.73
N LEU A 389 23.79 2.88 -17.19
CA LEU A 389 22.89 1.76 -17.43
C LEU A 389 21.52 2.27 -17.87
N SER A 390 21.06 1.85 -19.05
CA SER A 390 19.84 2.34 -19.67
C SER A 390 18.71 1.30 -19.64
N LEU A 391 17.56 1.71 -19.10
CA LEU A 391 16.34 0.90 -19.07
C LEU A 391 15.32 1.43 -20.07
N SER A 392 14.61 0.51 -20.73
CA SER A 392 13.44 0.82 -21.53
C SER A 392 12.19 0.86 -20.65
N ILE A 393 11.21 1.69 -21.02
CA ILE A 393 9.93 1.82 -20.31
C ILE A 393 8.81 1.41 -21.28
N SER A 394 7.88 0.57 -20.83
CA SER A 394 6.72 0.14 -21.61
C SER A 394 5.42 0.20 -20.80
N ALA A 395 4.30 0.16 -21.51
CA ALA A 395 2.96 0.17 -20.93
C ALA A 395 2.22 -1.11 -21.33
N ARG A 396 1.71 -1.85 -20.33
CA ARG A 396 1.00 -3.12 -20.49
C ARG A 396 -0.31 -3.10 -19.72
N ALA A 397 -1.38 -2.77 -20.43
CA ALA A 397 -2.74 -2.93 -19.91
C ALA A 397 -3.22 -4.39 -20.11
N GLN A 398 -3.86 -4.95 -19.09
CA GLN A 398 -4.51 -6.26 -19.15
C GLN A 398 -5.89 -6.13 -18.52
N LEU A 399 -6.93 -6.50 -19.24
CA LEU A 399 -8.31 -6.33 -18.79
C LEU A 399 -9.06 -7.65 -18.82
N ASP A 400 -9.77 -7.91 -17.73
CA ASP A 400 -10.67 -9.04 -17.57
C ASP A 400 -12.09 -8.57 -17.90
N LEU A 401 -12.74 -9.23 -18.86
CA LEU A 401 -14.16 -9.07 -19.11
C LEU A 401 -14.93 -10.22 -18.46
N ARG A 402 -15.73 -9.89 -17.45
CA ARG A 402 -16.53 -10.81 -16.66
C ARG A 402 -18.01 -10.51 -16.84
N GLY A 403 -18.87 -11.45 -16.48
CA GLY A 403 -20.29 -11.18 -16.39
C GLY A 403 -21.09 -12.37 -15.88
N VAL A 404 -22.37 -12.13 -15.61
CA VAL A 404 -23.29 -13.09 -14.99
C VAL A 404 -24.73 -12.82 -15.44
N CYS A 405 -25.52 -13.87 -15.60
CA CYS A 405 -26.97 -13.81 -15.81
C CYS A 405 -27.68 -14.15 -14.49
N HIS A 406 -28.64 -13.32 -14.07
CA HIS A 406 -29.50 -13.59 -12.92
C HIS A 406 -30.98 -13.46 -13.32
N PRO A 407 -31.77 -14.55 -13.24
CA PRO A 407 -31.33 -15.93 -13.01
C PRO A 407 -30.58 -16.49 -14.24
N SER A 408 -29.72 -17.49 -14.03
CA SER A 408 -29.00 -18.18 -15.12
C SER A 408 -29.87 -19.18 -15.89
N GLN A 409 -30.96 -19.64 -15.28
CA GLN A 409 -31.96 -20.50 -15.88
C GLN A 409 -33.38 -20.05 -15.51
N VAL A 410 -34.31 -20.19 -16.44
CA VAL A 410 -35.74 -19.87 -16.27
C VAL A 410 -36.55 -21.10 -16.65
N VAL A 411 -37.50 -21.50 -15.80
CA VAL A 411 -38.39 -22.63 -16.05
C VAL A 411 -39.79 -22.12 -16.39
N LEU A 412 -40.37 -22.61 -17.50
CA LEU A 412 -41.71 -22.28 -17.96
C LEU A 412 -42.59 -23.55 -18.02
N PRO A 413 -43.92 -23.47 -17.83
CA PRO A 413 -44.67 -22.32 -17.31
C PRO A 413 -44.43 -22.10 -15.81
N PHE A 414 -44.71 -20.89 -15.33
CA PHE A 414 -44.66 -20.54 -13.91
C PHE A 414 -46.08 -20.31 -13.36
N PRO A 415 -46.33 -20.51 -12.05
CA PRO A 415 -47.68 -20.46 -11.48
C PRO A 415 -48.34 -19.08 -11.63
N HIS A 416 -49.66 -19.07 -11.85
CA HIS A 416 -50.52 -17.88 -11.85
C HIS A 416 -50.20 -16.80 -12.90
N TRP A 417 -49.54 -17.16 -14.01
CA TRP A 417 -49.31 -16.25 -15.13
C TRP A 417 -50.11 -16.66 -16.36
N GLU A 418 -50.75 -15.66 -17.00
CA GLU A 418 -51.52 -15.81 -18.23
C GLU A 418 -51.06 -14.76 -19.26
N PRO A 419 -50.94 -15.13 -20.55
CA PRO A 419 -50.47 -14.21 -21.58
C PRO A 419 -51.53 -13.13 -21.89
N LYS A 420 -51.13 -11.86 -21.81
CA LYS A 420 -51.97 -10.70 -22.16
C LYS A 420 -51.64 -10.17 -23.55
N GLU A 421 -52.65 -9.89 -24.37
CA GLU A 421 -52.45 -9.34 -25.73
C GLU A 421 -51.77 -7.96 -25.75
N LYS A 422 -52.02 -7.15 -24.70
CA LYS A 422 -51.43 -5.82 -24.52
C LYS A 422 -50.87 -5.72 -23.09
N PRO A 423 -49.60 -6.11 -22.85
CA PRO A 423 -48.97 -5.94 -21.56
C PRO A 423 -48.82 -4.44 -21.22
N VAL A 424 -49.04 -4.07 -19.96
CA VAL A 424 -48.91 -2.69 -19.45
C VAL A 424 -47.83 -2.60 -18.36
N LYS A 425 -47.68 -3.66 -17.57
CA LYS A 425 -46.65 -3.81 -16.54
C LYS A 425 -45.54 -4.73 -17.00
N GLU A 426 -44.34 -4.57 -16.45
CA GLU A 426 -43.21 -5.47 -16.71
C GLU A 426 -43.51 -6.95 -16.34
N ASP A 427 -44.35 -7.21 -15.33
CA ASP A 427 -44.78 -8.57 -14.94
C ASP A 427 -45.75 -9.23 -15.94
N ASP A 428 -46.45 -8.46 -16.76
CA ASP A 428 -47.37 -9.00 -17.78
C ASP A 428 -46.62 -9.74 -18.90
N VAL A 429 -45.32 -9.48 -19.05
CA VAL A 429 -44.46 -10.05 -20.11
C VAL A 429 -43.85 -11.40 -19.71
N GLY A 430 -43.42 -11.53 -18.46
CA GLY A 430 -42.73 -12.71 -17.95
C GLY A 430 -41.70 -12.39 -16.86
N PRO A 431 -40.83 -13.35 -16.50
CA PRO A 431 -39.87 -13.19 -15.42
C PRO A 431 -38.75 -12.20 -15.78
N GLN A 432 -38.21 -11.52 -14.75
CA GLN A 432 -37.05 -10.64 -14.90
C GLN A 432 -35.78 -11.45 -15.16
N VAL A 433 -34.99 -10.97 -16.12
CA VAL A 433 -33.65 -11.49 -16.43
C VAL A 433 -32.71 -10.29 -16.49
N THR A 434 -31.69 -10.30 -15.64
CA THR A 434 -30.67 -9.24 -15.57
C THR A 434 -29.32 -9.82 -15.98
N HIS A 435 -28.66 -9.19 -16.95
CA HIS A 435 -27.28 -9.53 -17.29
C HIS A 435 -26.36 -8.42 -16.79
N ILE A 436 -25.31 -8.79 -16.09
CA ILE A 436 -24.29 -7.88 -15.56
C ILE A 436 -22.97 -8.18 -16.26
N TYR A 437 -22.31 -7.13 -16.74
CA TYR A 437 -20.99 -7.20 -17.37
C TYR A 437 -20.03 -6.28 -16.61
N GLU A 438 -18.88 -6.81 -16.22
CA GLU A 438 -17.81 -6.07 -15.55
C GLU A 438 -16.57 -6.08 -16.46
N LEU A 439 -16.03 -4.90 -16.76
CA LEU A 439 -14.71 -4.74 -17.35
C LEU A 439 -13.76 -4.25 -16.26
N HIS A 440 -12.79 -5.09 -15.90
CA HIS A 440 -11.86 -4.87 -14.79
C HIS A 440 -10.42 -4.73 -15.29
N ASN A 441 -9.67 -3.72 -14.85
CA ASN A 441 -8.25 -3.59 -15.18
C ASN A 441 -7.39 -4.40 -14.20
N SER A 442 -7.06 -5.63 -14.59
CA SER A 442 -6.18 -6.54 -13.83
C SER A 442 -4.68 -6.28 -14.05
N GLY A 443 -4.34 -5.49 -15.07
CA GLY A 443 -2.96 -5.14 -15.42
C GLY A 443 -2.38 -3.98 -14.61
N PRO A 444 -1.05 -3.80 -14.65
CA PRO A 444 -0.37 -2.71 -13.96
C PRO A 444 -0.66 -1.33 -14.57
N SER A 445 -0.71 -1.24 -15.90
CA SER A 445 -0.87 0.05 -16.59
C SER A 445 -2.34 0.46 -16.74
N SER A 446 -2.63 1.74 -16.52
CA SER A 446 -3.96 2.32 -16.71
C SER A 446 -4.34 2.44 -18.18
N ILE A 447 -5.64 2.33 -18.49
CA ILE A 447 -6.19 2.72 -19.79
C ILE A 447 -6.78 4.13 -19.73
N ARG A 448 -6.82 4.84 -20.87
CA ARG A 448 -7.50 6.14 -20.98
C ARG A 448 -8.93 5.97 -21.48
N GLU A 449 -9.12 5.06 -22.43
CA GLU A 449 -10.40 4.87 -23.12
C GLU A 449 -10.51 3.45 -23.68
N ALA A 450 -11.70 2.87 -23.59
CA ALA A 450 -12.05 1.60 -24.24
C ALA A 450 -13.51 1.61 -24.71
N GLU A 451 -13.78 0.85 -25.77
CA GLU A 451 -15.15 0.59 -26.24
C GLU A 451 -15.60 -0.79 -25.75
N LEU A 452 -16.79 -0.85 -25.16
CA LEU A 452 -17.48 -2.08 -24.75
C LEU A 452 -18.78 -2.20 -25.57
N GLN A 453 -18.98 -3.33 -26.24
CA GLN A 453 -20.14 -3.57 -27.10
C GLN A 453 -20.91 -4.80 -26.62
N VAL A 454 -22.20 -4.63 -26.31
CA VAL A 454 -23.12 -5.71 -25.95
C VAL A 454 -24.13 -5.93 -27.08
N GLY A 455 -24.14 -7.15 -27.63
CA GLY A 455 -25.17 -7.68 -28.51
C GLY A 455 -26.24 -8.39 -27.69
N TRP A 456 -27.46 -7.87 -27.74
CA TRP A 456 -28.59 -8.28 -26.91
C TRP A 456 -29.66 -9.05 -27.71
N PRO A 457 -30.00 -10.31 -27.35
CA PRO A 457 -30.88 -11.18 -28.13
C PRO A 457 -32.36 -10.76 -28.03
N SER A 458 -32.77 -9.79 -28.86
CA SER A 458 -34.05 -9.09 -28.70
C SER A 458 -35.23 -9.70 -29.45
N ARG A 459 -35.06 -10.11 -30.72
CA ARG A 459 -36.16 -10.63 -31.56
C ARG A 459 -35.73 -11.78 -32.49
N PHE A 460 -36.64 -12.69 -32.79
CA PHE A 460 -36.46 -13.75 -33.79
C PHE A 460 -37.73 -13.94 -34.62
N ARG A 461 -37.63 -13.66 -35.93
CA ARG A 461 -38.77 -13.72 -36.88
C ARG A 461 -39.98 -12.92 -36.37
N ASP A 462 -39.71 -11.65 -36.06
CA ASP A 462 -40.61 -10.66 -35.46
C ASP A 462 -41.16 -10.92 -34.05
N GLU A 463 -41.02 -12.11 -33.49
CA GLU A 463 -41.33 -12.39 -32.08
C GLU A 463 -40.25 -11.84 -31.13
N HIS A 464 -40.63 -11.41 -29.92
CA HIS A 464 -39.71 -10.94 -28.87
C HIS A 464 -39.08 -12.11 -28.10
N LEU A 465 -37.83 -11.94 -27.64
CA LEU A 465 -37.10 -12.91 -26.80
C LEU A 465 -36.78 -12.31 -25.43
N LEU A 466 -35.65 -11.58 -25.30
CA LEU A 466 -35.35 -10.77 -24.12
C LEU A 466 -35.71 -9.31 -24.40
N TYR A 467 -36.78 -8.84 -23.76
CA TYR A 467 -37.25 -7.46 -23.86
C TYR A 467 -36.44 -6.57 -22.90
N ALA A 468 -35.54 -5.75 -23.44
CA ALA A 468 -34.71 -4.84 -22.65
C ALA A 468 -35.53 -3.63 -22.15
N LEU A 469 -35.55 -3.44 -20.83
CA LEU A 469 -36.24 -2.33 -20.17
C LEU A 469 -35.31 -1.12 -20.05
N GLU A 470 -34.14 -1.31 -19.45
CA GLU A 470 -33.19 -0.25 -19.17
C GLU A 470 -31.74 -0.77 -19.08
N VAL A 471 -30.79 0.15 -19.16
CA VAL A 471 -29.35 -0.09 -18.99
C VAL A 471 -28.86 0.81 -17.86
N LEU A 472 -28.31 0.20 -16.81
CA LEU A 472 -27.73 0.88 -15.65
C LEU A 472 -26.20 0.74 -15.70
N THR A 473 -25.48 1.76 -15.24
CA THR A 473 -24.02 1.89 -15.35
C THR A 473 -23.40 2.25 -14.01
N GLU A 474 -22.32 1.57 -13.63
CA GLU A 474 -21.52 1.87 -12.43
C GLU A 474 -20.05 2.03 -12.82
N GLY A 475 -19.37 3.03 -12.26
CA GLY A 475 -18.01 3.42 -12.65
C GLY A 475 -17.95 4.37 -13.86
N PRO A 476 -16.75 4.59 -14.45
CA PRO A 476 -16.52 5.59 -15.49
C PRO A 476 -16.96 5.08 -16.87
N ILE A 477 -18.26 4.86 -17.08
CA ILE A 477 -18.81 4.27 -18.30
C ILE A 477 -20.14 4.92 -18.72
N SER A 478 -20.29 5.17 -20.01
CA SER A 478 -21.50 5.77 -20.59
C SER A 478 -21.98 4.94 -21.79
N CYS A 479 -23.24 4.50 -21.76
CA CYS A 479 -23.83 3.58 -22.73
C CYS A 479 -24.90 4.24 -23.61
N ARG A 480 -24.93 3.87 -24.89
CA ARG A 480 -25.95 4.25 -25.88
C ARG A 480 -26.46 3.02 -26.64
N SER A 481 -27.77 2.91 -26.81
CA SER A 481 -28.40 1.84 -27.61
C SER A 481 -28.70 2.30 -29.04
N ASN A 482 -28.68 1.37 -29.99
CA ASN A 482 -29.06 1.66 -31.39
C ASN A 482 -30.58 1.70 -31.62
N THR A 483 -31.37 1.04 -30.77
CA THR A 483 -32.84 1.12 -30.75
C THR A 483 -33.32 1.64 -29.40
N SER A 484 -34.54 2.16 -29.34
CA SER A 484 -35.17 2.55 -28.08
C SER A 484 -35.27 1.36 -27.12
N LEU A 485 -34.89 1.58 -25.87
CA LEU A 485 -35.17 0.69 -24.76
C LEU A 485 -36.65 0.86 -24.36
N ASN A 486 -37.28 -0.19 -23.85
CA ASN A 486 -38.71 -0.22 -23.49
C ASN A 486 -39.67 0.42 -24.53
N PRO A 487 -39.67 0.00 -25.82
CA PRO A 487 -40.49 0.62 -26.87
C PRO A 487 -42.01 0.56 -26.65
N LEU A 488 -42.51 -0.33 -25.80
CA LEU A 488 -43.93 -0.44 -25.41
C LEU A 488 -44.31 0.45 -24.22
N GLY A 489 -43.35 1.15 -23.59
CA GLY A 489 -43.61 2.03 -22.45
C GLY A 489 -44.16 1.31 -21.22
N LEU A 490 -43.73 0.06 -20.98
CA LEU A 490 -44.17 -0.74 -19.83
C LEU A 490 -43.83 -0.03 -18.51
N GLN A 491 -44.77 -0.04 -17.57
CA GLN A 491 -44.55 0.49 -16.23
C GLN A 491 -43.50 -0.36 -15.50
N THR A 492 -42.41 0.29 -15.09
CA THR A 492 -41.29 -0.34 -14.39
C THR A 492 -41.44 -0.27 -12.88
N SER A 493 -41.06 -1.34 -12.19
CA SER A 493 -41.07 -1.42 -10.73
C SER A 493 -39.69 -1.05 -10.18
N SER A 494 -39.61 -0.17 -9.18
CA SER A 494 -38.38 0.08 -8.42
C SER A 494 -38.21 -0.98 -7.31
N VAL A 495 -37.66 -2.14 -7.65
CA VAL A 495 -37.31 -3.19 -6.67
C VAL A 495 -35.80 -3.13 -6.40
N GLN A 496 -35.41 -3.13 -5.13
CA GLN A 496 -33.99 -3.16 -4.73
C GLN A 496 -33.33 -4.49 -5.13
N ASP A 497 -32.04 -4.43 -5.45
CA ASP A 497 -31.20 -5.59 -5.79
C ASP A 497 -31.36 -6.72 -4.75
N THR A 498 -31.50 -7.96 -5.22
CA THR A 498 -31.66 -9.13 -4.35
C THR A 498 -30.41 -9.34 -3.47
N PRO A 499 -30.55 -9.93 -2.26
CA PRO A 499 -29.40 -10.14 -1.35
C PRO A 499 -28.25 -10.93 -1.97
N GLU A 500 -28.54 -11.82 -2.91
CA GLU A 500 -27.55 -12.59 -3.67
C GLU A 500 -26.75 -11.72 -4.64
N LEU A 501 -27.40 -10.75 -5.30
CA LEU A 501 -26.77 -9.80 -6.22
C LEU A 501 -25.83 -8.84 -5.45
N LEU A 502 -26.28 -8.35 -4.29
CA LEU A 502 -25.47 -7.56 -3.37
C LEU A 502 -24.29 -8.36 -2.80
N GLY A 503 -24.46 -9.67 -2.59
CA GLY A 503 -23.39 -10.56 -2.16
C GLY A 503 -22.26 -10.70 -3.19
N PHE A 504 -22.60 -10.74 -4.49
CA PHE A 504 -21.61 -10.78 -5.57
C PHE A 504 -20.79 -9.48 -5.65
N LEU A 505 -21.46 -8.32 -5.61
CA LEU A 505 -20.81 -7.00 -5.71
C LEU A 505 -19.89 -6.67 -4.53
N ARG A 506 -20.08 -7.31 -3.37
CA ARG A 506 -19.39 -6.96 -2.12
C ARG A 506 -18.19 -7.87 -1.78
N ASN A 507 -17.99 -8.98 -2.49
CA ASN A 507 -17.07 -10.04 -2.06
C ASN A 507 -15.86 -10.24 -3.00
N SER A 508 -15.12 -9.18 -3.26
CA SER A 508 -13.93 -9.16 -4.14
C SER A 508 -12.66 -9.80 -3.55
N SER A 509 -12.71 -10.41 -2.36
CA SER A 509 -11.50 -10.93 -1.67
C SER A 509 -11.71 -12.20 -0.83
N SER A 510 -12.27 -13.26 -1.42
CA SER A 510 -12.16 -14.61 -0.84
C SER A 510 -11.91 -15.69 -1.89
N PRO A 511 -10.93 -16.60 -1.69
CA PRO A 511 -10.69 -17.68 -2.63
C PRO A 511 -11.82 -18.71 -2.51
N HIS A 512 -12.69 -18.76 -3.51
CA HIS A 512 -13.71 -19.79 -3.59
C HIS A 512 -13.05 -21.17 -3.62
N ARG A 513 -13.16 -21.90 -2.50
CA ARG A 513 -12.95 -23.36 -2.49
C ARG A 513 -13.82 -23.94 -3.59
N TYR A 514 -13.19 -24.52 -4.62
CA TYR A 514 -13.87 -25.36 -5.59
C TYR A 514 -14.54 -26.54 -4.86
N ARG A 515 -15.82 -26.37 -4.49
CA ARG A 515 -16.72 -27.51 -4.35
C ARG A 515 -16.76 -28.15 -5.72
N ARG A 516 -16.22 -29.37 -5.84
CA ARG A 516 -16.42 -30.19 -7.04
C ARG A 516 -17.92 -30.25 -7.30
N ALA A 517 -18.35 -29.75 -8.46
CA ALA A 517 -19.72 -29.89 -8.91
C ALA A 517 -19.97 -31.38 -9.22
N THR A 518 -20.51 -32.11 -8.25
CA THR A 518 -20.90 -33.51 -8.39
C THR A 518 -22.24 -33.62 -9.13
N SER A 519 -22.23 -33.26 -10.41
CA SER A 519 -23.10 -33.80 -11.47
C SER A 519 -22.78 -33.06 -12.76
N ALA A 520 -22.31 -33.78 -13.78
CA ALA A 520 -22.30 -33.26 -15.13
C ALA A 520 -23.75 -33.13 -15.58
N ALA A 521 -24.21 -31.90 -15.86
CA ALA A 521 -25.50 -31.69 -16.51
C ALA A 521 -25.48 -32.41 -17.86
N GLN A 522 -26.46 -33.28 -18.10
CA GLN A 522 -26.55 -33.99 -19.39
C GLN A 522 -26.72 -32.96 -20.52
N PRO A 523 -26.10 -33.19 -21.69
CA PRO A 523 -26.22 -32.28 -22.82
C PRO A 523 -27.61 -32.40 -23.45
N TYR A 524 -28.59 -31.68 -22.90
CA TYR A 524 -29.83 -31.40 -23.59
C TYR A 524 -29.51 -30.67 -24.91
N SER A 525 -30.04 -31.19 -26.02
CA SER A 525 -29.93 -30.56 -27.33
C SER A 525 -30.75 -29.27 -27.36
N SER A 526 -30.15 -28.19 -26.84
CA SER A 526 -30.78 -26.88 -26.70
C SER A 526 -30.51 -26.00 -27.92
N LYS A 527 -31.52 -25.25 -28.32
CA LYS A 527 -31.43 -24.37 -29.48
C LYS A 527 -30.80 -23.04 -29.07
N THR A 528 -29.53 -22.87 -29.40
CA THR A 528 -28.79 -21.63 -29.12
C THR A 528 -29.27 -20.50 -30.03
N LEU A 529 -29.73 -19.40 -29.41
CA LEU A 529 -30.13 -18.16 -30.07
C LEU A 529 -29.12 -17.08 -29.67
N ASN A 530 -28.34 -16.60 -30.63
CA ASN A 530 -27.30 -15.59 -30.46
C ASN A 530 -27.41 -14.52 -31.56
N CYS A 531 -26.63 -13.44 -31.44
CA CYS A 531 -26.64 -12.32 -32.38
C CYS A 531 -26.12 -12.61 -33.79
N SER A 532 -25.67 -13.83 -34.09
CA SER A 532 -25.38 -14.29 -35.45
C SER A 532 -26.63 -14.80 -36.17
N ASN A 533 -27.60 -15.35 -35.41
CA ASN A 533 -28.75 -16.09 -35.94
C ASN A 533 -30.10 -15.35 -35.75
N ILE A 534 -30.12 -14.26 -34.99
CA ILE A 534 -31.33 -13.52 -34.59
C ILE A 534 -31.11 -12.00 -34.69
N ILE A 535 -32.18 -11.21 -34.56
CA ILE A 535 -32.09 -9.75 -34.54
C ILE A 535 -31.67 -9.31 -33.13
N CYS A 536 -30.53 -8.63 -33.02
CA CYS A 536 -30.02 -8.10 -31.76
C CYS A 536 -30.09 -6.58 -31.67
N LEU A 537 -30.54 -6.11 -30.49
CA LEU A 537 -30.27 -4.77 -29.97
C LEU A 537 -28.75 -4.66 -29.73
N ARG A 538 -28.15 -3.52 -30.05
CA ARG A 538 -26.73 -3.23 -29.78
C ARG A 538 -26.64 -2.09 -28.77
N VAL A 539 -25.98 -2.36 -27.64
CA VAL A 539 -25.59 -1.34 -26.66
C VAL A 539 -24.09 -1.11 -26.84
N LEU A 540 -23.70 0.13 -27.13
CA LEU A 540 -22.31 0.55 -27.23
C LEU A 540 -22.00 1.45 -26.04
N CYS A 541 -20.99 1.10 -25.27
CA CYS A 541 -20.54 1.85 -24.11
C CYS A 541 -19.11 2.35 -24.31
N VAL A 542 -18.88 3.61 -23.97
CA VAL A 542 -17.54 4.20 -23.90
C VAL A 542 -17.11 4.16 -22.44
N VAL A 543 -15.99 3.52 -22.18
CA VAL A 543 -15.33 3.42 -20.88
C VAL A 543 -14.23 4.47 -20.85
N GLY A 544 -14.22 5.28 -19.79
CA GLY A 544 -13.17 6.28 -19.55
C GLY A 544 -11.90 5.65 -18.96
N ARG A 545 -11.18 6.47 -18.18
CA ARG A 545 -9.96 6.02 -17.51
C ARG A 545 -10.28 4.93 -16.49
N LEU A 546 -9.54 3.81 -16.56
CA LEU A 546 -9.50 2.77 -15.53
C LEU A 546 -8.05 2.54 -15.11
N ASP A 547 -7.74 2.85 -13.86
CA ASP A 547 -6.46 2.56 -13.22
C ASP A 547 -6.39 1.12 -12.69
N ARG A 548 -5.21 0.66 -12.27
CA ARG A 548 -4.96 -0.70 -11.74
C ARG A 548 -5.98 -1.07 -10.66
N GLY A 549 -6.71 -2.16 -10.86
CA GLY A 549 -7.72 -2.67 -9.92
C GLY A 549 -9.10 -2.01 -9.99
N GLN A 550 -9.33 -1.02 -10.85
CA GLN A 550 -10.66 -0.43 -11.05
C GLN A 550 -11.52 -1.25 -12.03
N SER A 551 -12.84 -1.13 -11.89
CA SER A 551 -13.83 -1.77 -12.75
C SER A 551 -14.86 -0.76 -13.28
N ALA A 552 -15.41 -1.05 -14.46
CA ALA A 552 -16.63 -0.44 -14.98
C ALA A 552 -17.69 -1.52 -15.22
N VAL A 553 -18.93 -1.27 -14.83
CA VAL A 553 -20.02 -2.26 -14.84
C VAL A 553 -21.22 -1.77 -15.63
N VAL A 554 -21.81 -2.66 -16.43
CA VAL A 554 -23.07 -2.46 -17.14
C VAL A 554 -24.07 -3.52 -16.68
N LYS A 555 -25.22 -3.09 -16.16
CA LYS A 555 -26.35 -3.96 -15.81
C LYS A 555 -27.48 -3.72 -16.82
N ILE A 556 -27.86 -4.74 -17.59
CA ILE A 556 -29.01 -4.68 -18.52
C ILE A 556 -30.18 -5.40 -17.87
N ARG A 557 -31.24 -4.65 -17.53
CA ARG A 557 -32.47 -5.22 -16.95
C ARG A 557 -33.47 -5.52 -18.05
N SER A 558 -34.00 -6.75 -18.06
CA SER A 558 -34.88 -7.23 -19.11
C SER A 558 -35.98 -8.14 -18.57
N ARG A 559 -36.96 -8.44 -19.42
CA ARG A 559 -38.02 -9.43 -19.17
C ARG A 559 -37.98 -10.50 -20.26
N LEU A 560 -38.06 -11.77 -19.88
CA LEU A 560 -38.23 -12.87 -20.83
C LEU A 560 -39.66 -12.84 -21.38
N TRP A 561 -39.82 -12.82 -22.70
CA TRP A 561 -41.13 -12.78 -23.35
C TRP A 561 -41.80 -14.17 -23.33
N ALA A 562 -42.42 -14.53 -22.21
CA ALA A 562 -42.86 -15.91 -21.93
C ALA A 562 -43.83 -16.45 -23.00
N HIS A 563 -44.70 -15.60 -23.55
CA HIS A 563 -45.65 -15.94 -24.62
C HIS A 563 -44.99 -16.60 -25.85
N THR A 564 -43.81 -16.12 -26.26
CA THR A 564 -43.08 -16.62 -27.44
C THR A 564 -42.53 -18.03 -27.24
N PHE A 565 -42.13 -18.36 -26.01
CA PHE A 565 -41.69 -19.71 -25.69
C PHE A 565 -42.90 -20.63 -25.54
N LEU A 566 -43.94 -20.20 -24.81
CA LEU A 566 -45.15 -20.99 -24.55
C LEU A 566 -45.93 -21.44 -25.81
N GLN A 567 -45.80 -20.73 -26.93
CA GLN A 567 -46.41 -21.13 -28.22
C GLN A 567 -45.64 -22.21 -28.97
N ARG A 568 -44.41 -22.55 -28.56
CA ARG A 568 -43.51 -23.44 -29.28
C ARG A 568 -43.41 -24.80 -28.59
N ARG A 569 -42.89 -25.81 -29.30
CA ARG A 569 -42.63 -27.14 -28.71
C ARG A 569 -41.71 -27.02 -27.49
N ASN A 570 -41.80 -28.02 -26.59
CA ASN A 570 -41.07 -28.12 -25.32
C ASN A 570 -39.54 -28.34 -25.48
N ASP A 571 -38.92 -27.68 -26.45
CA ASP A 571 -37.48 -27.67 -26.68
C ASP A 571 -36.80 -26.63 -25.76
N PRO A 572 -35.66 -26.94 -25.14
CA PRO A 572 -34.91 -25.97 -24.35
C PRO A 572 -34.18 -24.95 -25.24
N TYR A 573 -34.18 -23.68 -24.85
CA TYR A 573 -33.56 -22.57 -25.59
C TYR A 573 -32.44 -21.93 -24.78
N LEU A 574 -31.30 -21.65 -25.42
CA LEU A 574 -30.19 -20.93 -24.80
C LEU A 574 -30.06 -19.53 -25.42
N LEU A 575 -30.37 -18.50 -24.63
CA LEU A 575 -30.37 -17.09 -25.05
C LEU A 575 -29.01 -16.46 -24.77
N ASN A 576 -28.12 -16.47 -25.75
CA ASN A 576 -26.75 -15.95 -25.62
C ASN A 576 -26.65 -14.48 -26.01
N SER A 577 -26.39 -13.65 -25.01
CA SER A 577 -25.86 -12.30 -25.18
C SER A 577 -24.36 -12.35 -25.48
N THR A 578 -23.89 -11.53 -26.42
CA THR A 578 -22.45 -11.45 -26.78
C THR A 578 -21.90 -10.11 -26.29
N VAL A 579 -20.77 -10.13 -25.59
CA VAL A 579 -20.11 -8.89 -25.14
C VAL A 579 -18.64 -8.91 -25.56
N SER A 580 -18.17 -7.80 -26.12
CA SER A 580 -16.78 -7.59 -26.50
C SER A 580 -16.26 -6.26 -25.99
N PHE A 581 -14.97 -6.19 -25.72
CA PHE A 581 -14.28 -4.92 -25.47
C PHE A 581 -13.06 -4.75 -26.37
N ARG A 582 -12.69 -3.51 -26.62
CA ARG A 582 -11.45 -3.11 -27.27
C ARG A 582 -10.92 -1.83 -26.62
N VAL A 583 -9.68 -1.86 -26.13
CA VAL A 583 -9.01 -0.63 -25.68
C VAL A 583 -8.65 0.21 -26.91
N THR A 584 -8.95 1.51 -26.85
CA THR A 584 -8.68 2.46 -27.94
C THR A 584 -7.47 3.33 -27.65
N ALA A 585 -7.21 3.66 -26.37
CA ALA A 585 -6.07 4.48 -25.99
C ALA A 585 -5.56 4.22 -24.56
N LEU A 586 -4.23 4.30 -24.41
CA LEU A 586 -3.55 4.46 -23.13
C LEU A 586 -3.26 5.95 -22.84
N PRO A 587 -3.09 6.36 -21.58
CA PRO A 587 -2.77 7.75 -21.21
C PRO A 587 -1.29 8.11 -21.47
N TYR A 588 -0.44 7.13 -21.78
CA TYR A 588 1.00 7.30 -21.97
C TYR A 588 1.35 7.68 -23.41
N ARG A 589 2.45 8.43 -23.58
CA ARG A 589 3.01 8.75 -24.92
C ARG A 589 3.53 7.51 -25.66
N LEU A 590 3.94 6.50 -24.89
CA LEU A 590 4.38 5.19 -25.38
C LEU A 590 3.14 4.32 -25.62
N GLN A 591 2.91 3.91 -26.87
CA GLN A 591 1.83 2.99 -27.24
C GLN A 591 2.41 1.59 -27.49
N PRO A 592 1.84 0.51 -26.93
CA PRO A 592 2.29 -0.85 -27.19
C PRO A 592 1.96 -1.28 -28.63
N SER A 593 2.64 -2.32 -29.10
CA SER A 593 2.46 -2.90 -30.44
C SER A 593 1.06 -3.49 -30.68
N SER A 594 0.33 -3.84 -29.62
CA SER A 594 -1.07 -4.25 -29.68
C SER A 594 -1.84 -3.77 -28.45
N LEU A 595 -3.13 -3.43 -28.65
CA LEU A 595 -4.05 -3.07 -27.58
C LEU A 595 -4.95 -4.25 -27.24
N PRO A 596 -5.28 -4.49 -25.95
CA PRO A 596 -6.08 -5.64 -25.55
C PRO A 596 -7.52 -5.54 -26.05
N GLN A 597 -8.03 -6.68 -26.51
CA GLN A 597 -9.41 -6.89 -26.95
C GLN A 597 -9.84 -8.32 -26.59
N HIS A 598 -11.10 -8.51 -26.24
CA HIS A 598 -11.66 -9.83 -25.94
C HIS A 598 -13.17 -9.86 -26.23
N THR A 599 -13.70 -11.07 -26.44
CA THR A 599 -15.13 -11.31 -26.66
C THR A 599 -15.56 -12.56 -25.90
N THR A 600 -16.65 -12.46 -25.16
CA THR A 600 -17.28 -13.57 -24.44
C THR A 600 -18.80 -13.53 -24.62
N SER A 601 -19.51 -14.57 -24.16
CA SER A 601 -20.97 -14.65 -24.25
C SER A 601 -21.60 -15.18 -22.97
N MET A 602 -22.66 -14.52 -22.52
CA MET A 602 -23.42 -14.90 -21.33
C MET A 602 -24.81 -15.39 -21.75
N GLY A 603 -25.16 -16.61 -21.31
CA GLY A 603 -26.36 -17.31 -21.71
C GLY A 603 -27.39 -17.41 -20.58
N THR A 604 -28.66 -17.21 -20.90
CA THR A 604 -29.79 -17.57 -20.03
C THR A 604 -30.51 -18.78 -20.62
N LEU A 605 -30.61 -19.86 -19.84
CA LEU A 605 -31.20 -21.12 -20.28
C LEU A 605 -32.71 -21.16 -19.97
N VAL A 606 -33.54 -21.25 -21.01
CA VAL A 606 -34.99 -21.43 -20.87
C VAL A 606 -35.31 -22.91 -20.96
N LEU A 607 -35.82 -23.46 -19.86
CA LEU A 607 -36.25 -24.84 -19.71
C LEU A 607 -37.77 -24.93 -19.63
N TRP A 608 -38.30 -26.08 -20.01
CA TRP A 608 -39.70 -26.43 -19.78
C TRP A 608 -39.81 -27.33 -18.58
N GLY A 609 -40.60 -26.91 -17.59
CA GLY A 609 -41.11 -27.83 -16.59
C GLY A 609 -42.09 -28.77 -17.27
N THR A 610 -41.83 -30.07 -17.23
CA THR A 610 -42.91 -31.03 -17.39
C THR A 610 -43.95 -30.69 -16.33
N PRO A 611 -45.25 -30.57 -16.65
CA PRO A 611 -46.25 -30.49 -15.60
C PRO A 611 -46.06 -31.71 -14.71
N ASP A 612 -46.17 -31.55 -13.40
CA ASP A 612 -46.19 -32.67 -12.47
C ASP A 612 -47.39 -33.54 -12.83
N VAL A 613 -47.15 -34.55 -13.67
CA VAL A 613 -48.08 -35.66 -13.87
C VAL A 613 -47.93 -36.53 -12.63
N ALA A 614 -48.39 -35.98 -11.51
CA ALA A 614 -48.95 -36.75 -10.43
C ALA A 614 -50.08 -37.58 -11.05
N PHE A 615 -49.72 -38.77 -11.56
CA PHE A 615 -50.67 -39.81 -11.87
C PHE A 615 -51.41 -40.10 -10.57
N ALA A 616 -52.53 -39.42 -10.38
CA ALA A 616 -53.46 -39.69 -9.31
C ALA A 616 -53.95 -41.12 -9.55
N VAL A 617 -53.27 -42.08 -8.92
CA VAL A 617 -53.51 -43.51 -9.11
C VAL A 617 -54.98 -43.73 -8.86
N PRO A 618 -55.76 -44.17 -9.86
CA PRO A 618 -57.20 -44.23 -9.72
C PRO A 618 -57.56 -45.07 -8.51
N LEU A 619 -58.50 -44.59 -7.70
CA LEU A 619 -58.77 -45.17 -6.37
C LEU A 619 -59.15 -46.66 -6.45
N TRP A 620 -59.71 -47.11 -7.58
CA TRP A 620 -59.95 -48.52 -7.88
C TRP A 620 -58.69 -49.38 -7.98
N VAL A 621 -57.55 -48.85 -8.44
CA VAL A 621 -56.25 -49.58 -8.48
C VAL A 621 -55.72 -49.80 -7.07
N ILE A 622 -55.87 -48.81 -6.19
CA ILE A 622 -55.51 -48.93 -4.77
C ILE A 622 -56.41 -49.99 -4.09
N ILE A 623 -57.72 -49.94 -4.31
CA ILE A 623 -58.67 -50.94 -3.81
C ILE A 623 -58.34 -52.35 -4.34
N LEU A 624 -58.02 -52.47 -5.64
CA LEU A 624 -57.64 -53.74 -6.26
C LEU A 624 -56.35 -54.30 -5.65
N ALA A 625 -55.34 -53.47 -5.42
CA ALA A 625 -54.09 -53.87 -4.78
C ALA A 625 -54.29 -54.33 -3.33
N ILE A 626 -55.17 -53.66 -2.57
CA ILE A 626 -55.54 -54.06 -1.20
C ILE A 626 -56.25 -55.41 -1.21
N LEU A 627 -57.24 -55.61 -2.09
CA LEU A 627 -57.97 -56.88 -2.21
C LEU A 627 -57.05 -58.04 -2.60
N LEU A 628 -56.15 -57.81 -3.56
CA LEU A 628 -55.22 -58.84 -4.04
C LEU A 628 -54.15 -59.16 -2.97
N GLY A 629 -53.67 -58.14 -2.24
CA GLY A 629 -52.80 -58.31 -1.07
C GLY A 629 -53.46 -59.10 0.08
N LEU A 630 -54.71 -58.80 0.41
CA LEU A 630 -55.48 -59.55 1.41
C LEU A 630 -55.74 -61.00 0.99
N LEU A 631 -55.99 -61.25 -0.31
CA LEU A 631 -56.17 -62.60 -0.83
C LEU A 631 -54.87 -63.42 -0.76
N VAL A 632 -53.72 -62.83 -1.10
CA VAL A 632 -52.40 -63.47 -0.93
C VAL A 632 -52.09 -63.71 0.55
N LEU A 633 -52.41 -62.76 1.44
CA LEU A 633 -52.24 -62.92 2.88
C LEU A 633 -53.10 -64.08 3.42
N ALA A 634 -54.37 -64.16 3.01
CA ALA A 634 -55.27 -65.25 3.39
C ALA A 634 -54.72 -66.61 2.93
N MET A 635 -54.27 -66.71 1.68
CA MET A 635 -53.63 -67.92 1.14
C MET A 635 -52.36 -68.32 1.91
N LEU A 636 -51.52 -67.35 2.28
CA LEU A 636 -50.34 -67.57 3.12
C LEU A 636 -50.70 -68.03 4.54
N THR A 637 -51.72 -67.44 5.18
CA THR A 637 -52.19 -67.89 6.50
C THR A 637 -52.77 -69.31 6.45
N LEU A 638 -53.51 -69.66 5.40
CA LEU A 638 -54.00 -71.03 5.16
C LEU A 638 -52.86 -72.01 4.93
N ALA A 639 -51.82 -71.63 4.18
CA ALA A 639 -50.62 -72.45 3.99
C ALA A 639 -49.87 -72.67 5.31
N MET A 640 -49.60 -71.61 6.08
CA MET A 640 -48.92 -71.70 7.38
C MET A 640 -49.73 -72.51 8.41
N TRP A 641 -51.06 -72.36 8.42
CA TRP A 641 -51.95 -73.18 9.23
C TRP A 641 -51.90 -74.66 8.84
N LYS A 642 -51.98 -74.97 7.54
CA LYS A 642 -51.90 -76.35 7.03
C LYS A 642 -50.51 -76.98 7.18
N CYS A 643 -49.46 -76.16 7.31
CA CYS A 643 -48.09 -76.59 7.65
C CYS A 643 -47.85 -76.71 9.17
N GLY A 644 -48.88 -76.60 10.03
CA GLY A 644 -48.76 -76.83 11.48
C GLY A 644 -48.02 -75.73 12.25
N PHE A 645 -47.76 -74.57 11.65
CA PHE A 645 -46.96 -73.50 12.26
C PHE A 645 -47.57 -72.89 13.53
N PHE A 646 -48.88 -73.08 13.75
CA PHE A 646 -49.62 -72.50 14.88
C PHE A 646 -49.89 -73.49 16.04
N ASP A 647 -49.51 -74.76 15.91
CA ASP A 647 -49.69 -75.76 16.97
C ASP A 647 -48.56 -75.68 18.01
N ARG A 648 -48.78 -74.89 19.06
CA ARG A 648 -47.87 -74.80 20.21
C ARG A 648 -48.14 -75.91 21.23
N ALA A 649 -47.20 -76.84 21.37
CA ALA A 649 -47.14 -77.74 22.51
C ALA A 649 -46.89 -76.93 23.80
N ARG A 650 -47.77 -77.07 24.80
CA ARG A 650 -47.53 -76.60 26.17
C ARG A 650 -46.86 -77.72 26.95
N LEU A 651 -45.77 -77.43 27.67
CA LEU A 651 -45.31 -78.33 28.73
C LEU A 651 -46.17 -78.12 29.99
N PRO A 652 -46.33 -79.14 30.85
CA PRO A 652 -47.08 -79.02 32.11
C PRO A 652 -46.38 -78.11 33.12
N ALA A 653 -47.16 -77.64 34.10
CA ALA A 653 -46.67 -76.93 35.28
C ALA A 653 -46.06 -77.89 36.32
N ASP A 654 -45.67 -77.31 37.46
CA ASP A 654 -45.04 -77.91 38.65
C ASP A 654 -43.49 -77.88 38.62
N ASP A 655 -42.76 -77.34 39.61
CA ASP A 655 -43.19 -76.56 40.79
C ASP A 655 -42.02 -75.80 41.48
N VAL A 656 -42.37 -74.81 42.33
CA VAL A 656 -41.63 -74.20 43.49
C VAL A 656 -40.21 -73.55 43.35
N SER A 657 -40.11 -72.30 43.87
CA SER A 657 -38.95 -71.53 44.41
C SER A 657 -37.69 -71.28 43.53
N ASP A 658 -36.92 -70.20 43.63
CA ASP A 658 -36.72 -69.09 44.60
C ASP A 658 -36.58 -67.74 43.83
N ARG A 659 -37.08 -66.58 44.26
CA ARG A 659 -36.75 -65.71 45.42
C ARG A 659 -35.50 -64.83 45.27
N GLU A 660 -35.76 -63.56 44.89
CA GLU A 660 -35.02 -62.30 45.17
C GLU A 660 -33.60 -62.06 44.57
N GLN A 661 -33.25 -60.77 44.50
CA GLN A 661 -31.93 -60.17 44.16
C GLN A 661 -31.55 -60.20 42.65
N LEU A 662 -31.11 -59.11 41.99
CA LEU A 662 -30.61 -57.79 42.41
C LEU A 662 -31.00 -56.66 41.41
N THR A 663 -31.36 -55.49 41.96
CA THR A 663 -30.89 -54.11 41.67
C THR A 663 -30.23 -53.76 40.31
N SER A 664 -30.32 -52.56 39.74
CA SER A 664 -30.98 -51.27 40.11
C SER A 664 -30.68 -50.21 39.04
N ASP A 665 -31.49 -49.14 38.96
CA ASP A 665 -31.10 -47.71 38.82
C ASP A 665 -30.13 -47.24 37.70
N GLN A 666 -30.20 -46.02 37.15
CA GLN A 666 -31.13 -44.89 37.32
C GLN A 666 -31.02 -43.93 36.12
N LEU A 667 -32.04 -43.09 35.93
CA LEU A 667 -31.86 -41.74 35.36
C LEU A 667 -31.35 -40.80 36.47
N ALA A 668 -30.39 -39.92 36.19
CA ALA A 668 -30.42 -38.50 36.60
C ALA A 668 -29.24 -37.68 36.03
N ASP A 669 -29.60 -36.54 35.43
CA ASP A 669 -28.99 -35.19 35.50
C ASP A 669 -27.46 -34.97 35.57
N ALA A 670 -26.98 -34.19 34.58
CA ALA A 670 -26.23 -32.94 34.78
C ALA A 670 -26.40 -32.02 33.55
#